data_AF-A0A8B7SWG2-F1
#
_entry.id   AF-A0A8B7SWG2-F1
#
_cell.length_a   1.000
_cell.length_b   1.000
_cell.length_c   1.000
_cell.angle_alpha   90.00
_cell.angle_beta   90.00
_cell.angle_gamma   90.00
#
_symmetry.space_group_name_H-M   'P 1'
#
loop_
_entity.id
_entity.type
_entity.pdbx_description
1 polymer ?
#
loop_
_entity_poly.entity_id
_entity_poly.type
_entity_poly.pdbx_seq_one_letter_code
_entity_poly.pdbx_strand_id
1 'polypeptide(L)'
;MATANFGKIQIGIYVEIKRSDGRIHQAMVTSLNEDNESVTVEWIENGDTKGKEIDLESIFSLNPDLVPDEEIEPSPETPPPPTSSAKVNKIVKNRRTVASIKNDPPPRDNRVVGSARARPSQLPEQSSSAQQNARRKSNCVKEVEKLQEKREKRRLQQQELREKRAQDVDATNPNYEIMCMIRDFRGSLDYRPLTTADPIDEHRICVCVRKRPLNKKETQMKDLDVITIPSKDVVMVHEPKQKVDLTRYLENQTFRFDYAFDDSAPNEMVYRFTARPLVETIFERGMATCFAYGQTGSGKTHTMGGDFSGKNQDCSKGIYALAARDVFLMLKKPNYKKLELQVYATFFEIYSGKVFDLLNRKTKLRVLEDGKQQVQVVGLQEREVKCVEDVLKLIDIGNSCRTSGQTSANAHSSRSHAVFQIILRRKGKLHGKFSLIDLAGNERGADTSSADRQTRLEGAEINKSLLALKECIRALGRNKPHTPFRASKLTQVLRDSFIGENSRTCMIATISPGMASCENTLNTLRYANRVKELTVDPTAAGDVRPIMHHPPNQIDDLEAQWGVGSSPQRDDLKLLCEQNEEEVSPQLFTFHEAVSQMVEMEEQVVEDHRAVFQESIRWLEDEKALLEMTEEVDYDVDSYATQLEAILEQKIDILTELRDKVKSFRAALQEEEQASKQINPKRPRAL
;
A
#
# COMPACT_ATOMS: atom_id res chain seq x y z
N MET A 1 1.77 -22.65 -33.55
CA MET A 1 0.62 -21.75 -33.28
C MET A 1 -0.53 -22.25 -34.15
N ALA A 2 -1.78 -22.14 -33.70
CA ALA A 2 -2.91 -22.34 -34.59
C ALA A 2 -3.14 -21.05 -35.39
N THR A 3 -3.53 -21.16 -36.66
CA THR A 3 -3.98 -20.02 -37.48
C THR A 3 -5.48 -19.87 -37.34
N ALA A 4 -5.96 -18.66 -37.07
CA ALA A 4 -7.39 -18.38 -36.91
C ALA A 4 -8.19 -18.77 -38.16
N ASN A 5 -9.33 -19.46 -37.98
CA ASN A 5 -10.12 -20.01 -39.08
C ASN A 5 -11.31 -19.11 -39.42
N PHE A 6 -11.12 -18.24 -40.41
CA PHE A 6 -12.14 -17.30 -40.92
C PHE A 6 -13.24 -17.98 -41.76
N GLY A 7 -13.19 -19.30 -41.98
CA GLY A 7 -14.20 -20.03 -42.74
C GLY A 7 -14.32 -19.54 -44.18
N LYS A 8 -15.54 -19.14 -44.56
CA LYS A 8 -15.84 -18.56 -45.88
C LYS A 8 -15.83 -17.02 -45.87
N ILE A 9 -15.39 -16.38 -44.78
CA ILE A 9 -15.36 -14.91 -44.65
C ILE A 9 -14.15 -14.35 -45.44
N GLN A 10 -14.41 -13.36 -46.30
CA GLN A 10 -13.39 -12.70 -47.12
C GLN A 10 -13.66 -11.19 -47.22
N ILE A 11 -12.61 -10.40 -47.44
CA ILE A 11 -12.75 -8.95 -47.63
C ILE A 11 -13.62 -8.67 -48.88
N GLY A 12 -14.61 -7.80 -48.73
CA GLY A 12 -15.59 -7.44 -49.76
C GLY A 12 -16.91 -8.21 -49.73
N ILE A 13 -17.06 -9.27 -48.91
CA ILE A 13 -18.38 -9.91 -48.72
C ILE A 13 -19.25 -9.11 -47.75
N TYR A 14 -20.56 -9.29 -47.82
CA TYR A 14 -21.52 -8.71 -46.88
C TYR A 14 -21.95 -9.75 -45.84
N VAL A 15 -21.90 -9.36 -44.56
CA VAL A 15 -22.28 -10.20 -43.41
C VAL A 15 -23.37 -9.50 -42.58
N GLU A 16 -24.30 -10.25 -42.03
CA GLU A 16 -25.31 -9.73 -41.09
C GLU A 16 -24.69 -9.49 -39.71
N ILE A 17 -24.84 -8.28 -39.20
CA ILE A 17 -24.28 -7.84 -37.92
C ILE A 17 -25.37 -7.23 -37.04
N LYS A 18 -25.27 -7.50 -35.73
CA LYS A 18 -26.21 -7.02 -34.72
C LYS A 18 -25.69 -5.77 -34.01
N ARG A 19 -26.50 -4.72 -34.00
CA ARG A 19 -26.24 -3.43 -33.36
C ARG A 19 -26.60 -3.46 -31.87
N SER A 20 -26.11 -2.46 -31.12
CA SER A 20 -26.36 -2.28 -29.68
C SER A 20 -27.84 -2.09 -29.32
N ASP A 21 -28.68 -1.64 -30.27
CA ASP A 21 -30.13 -1.53 -30.13
C ASP A 21 -30.89 -2.82 -30.51
N GLY A 22 -30.15 -3.90 -30.81
CA GLY A 22 -30.67 -5.21 -31.18
C GLY A 22 -31.03 -5.39 -32.65
N ARG A 23 -30.93 -4.36 -33.51
CA ARG A 23 -31.21 -4.47 -34.94
C ARG A 23 -30.12 -5.26 -35.66
N ILE A 24 -30.52 -6.07 -36.63
CA ILE A 24 -29.61 -6.79 -37.54
C ILE A 24 -29.65 -6.10 -38.91
N HIS A 25 -28.49 -5.94 -39.53
CA HIS A 25 -28.32 -5.37 -40.88
C HIS A 25 -27.02 -5.88 -41.52
N GLN A 26 -26.91 -5.78 -42.84
CA GLN A 26 -25.70 -6.16 -43.57
C GLN A 26 -24.62 -5.07 -43.50
N ALA A 27 -23.38 -5.49 -43.31
CA ALA A 27 -22.17 -4.67 -43.43
C ALA A 27 -21.12 -5.42 -44.27
N MET A 28 -20.29 -4.68 -45.00
CA MET A 28 -19.24 -5.22 -45.86
C MET A 28 -17.95 -5.44 -45.05
N VAL A 29 -17.33 -6.61 -45.17
CA VAL A 29 -16.02 -6.90 -44.54
C VAL A 29 -14.93 -6.07 -45.20
N THR A 30 -14.18 -5.29 -44.42
CA THR A 30 -13.07 -4.46 -44.90
C THR A 30 -11.68 -4.93 -44.45
N SER A 31 -11.58 -5.64 -43.31
CA SER A 31 -10.35 -6.35 -42.91
C SER A 31 -10.62 -7.60 -42.06
N LEU A 32 -9.65 -8.50 -42.05
CA LEU A 32 -9.56 -9.68 -41.18
C LEU A 32 -8.36 -9.48 -40.25
N ASN A 33 -8.48 -9.86 -38.97
CA ASN A 33 -7.44 -9.66 -37.95
C ASN A 33 -7.12 -11.00 -37.27
N GLU A 34 -6.01 -11.62 -37.67
CA GLU A 34 -5.64 -12.98 -37.24
C GLU A 34 -5.20 -13.06 -35.76
N ASP A 35 -4.65 -11.97 -35.21
CA ASP A 35 -4.10 -11.95 -33.84
C ASP A 35 -5.21 -11.91 -32.76
N ASN A 36 -6.38 -11.36 -33.09
CA ASN A 36 -7.52 -11.16 -32.17
C ASN A 36 -8.79 -11.95 -32.55
N GLU A 37 -8.73 -12.82 -33.56
CA GLU A 37 -9.88 -13.60 -34.09
C GLU A 37 -11.10 -12.72 -34.44
N SER A 38 -10.85 -11.58 -35.10
CA SER A 38 -11.84 -10.53 -35.35
C SER A 38 -11.91 -10.07 -36.82
N VAL A 39 -13.02 -9.42 -37.16
CA VAL A 39 -13.37 -8.96 -38.51
C VAL A 39 -13.82 -7.51 -38.43
N THR A 40 -13.23 -6.63 -39.25
CA THR A 40 -13.71 -5.24 -39.39
C THR A 40 -14.73 -5.16 -40.51
N VAL A 41 -15.86 -4.52 -40.23
CA VAL A 41 -16.98 -4.38 -41.16
C VAL A 41 -17.44 -2.92 -41.26
N GLU A 42 -17.86 -2.50 -42.45
CA GLU A 42 -18.35 -1.15 -42.75
C GLU A 42 -19.75 -1.16 -43.39
N TRP A 43 -20.56 -0.16 -43.05
CA TRP A 43 -21.86 0.08 -43.68
C TRP A 43 -22.11 1.59 -43.85
N ILE A 44 -23.05 1.95 -44.72
CA ILE A 44 -23.47 3.34 -44.91
C ILE A 44 -24.75 3.60 -44.10
N GLU A 45 -24.74 4.64 -43.27
CA GLU A 45 -25.89 5.05 -42.46
C GLU A 45 -26.07 6.57 -42.53
N ASN A 46 -27.26 7.01 -42.97
CA ASN A 46 -27.62 8.42 -43.17
C ASN A 46 -26.70 9.23 -44.12
N GLY A 47 -25.86 8.54 -44.92
CA GLY A 47 -24.89 9.14 -45.83
C GLY A 47 -23.43 9.04 -45.37
N ASP A 48 -23.21 8.71 -44.10
CA ASP A 48 -21.87 8.46 -43.54
C ASP A 48 -21.50 6.98 -43.65
N THR A 49 -20.23 6.68 -43.95
CA THR A 49 -19.66 5.35 -43.65
C THR A 49 -19.46 5.20 -42.13
N LYS A 50 -19.81 4.04 -41.58
CA LYS A 50 -19.53 3.63 -40.19
C LYS A 50 -18.85 2.27 -40.21
N GLY A 51 -17.78 2.13 -39.43
CA GLY A 51 -17.04 0.88 -39.25
C GLY A 51 -17.16 0.32 -37.83
N LYS A 52 -17.00 -1.00 -37.68
CA LYS A 52 -16.89 -1.68 -36.38
C LYS A 52 -16.05 -2.95 -36.51
N GLU A 53 -15.21 -3.24 -35.53
CA GLU A 53 -14.58 -4.56 -35.33
C GLU A 53 -15.54 -5.49 -34.54
N ILE A 54 -15.61 -6.76 -34.95
CA ILE A 54 -16.50 -7.78 -34.38
C ILE A 54 -15.75 -9.12 -34.31
N ASP A 55 -15.92 -9.84 -33.20
CA ASP A 55 -15.41 -11.20 -32.97
C ASP A 55 -16.01 -12.23 -33.94
N LEU A 56 -15.19 -13.23 -34.33
CA LEU A 56 -15.60 -14.28 -35.26
C LEU A 56 -16.82 -15.09 -34.76
N GLU A 57 -16.91 -15.38 -33.46
CA GLU A 57 -18.04 -16.13 -32.88
C GLU A 57 -19.37 -15.38 -33.10
N SER A 58 -19.41 -14.07 -32.83
CA SER A 58 -20.59 -13.23 -33.12
C SER A 58 -20.94 -13.20 -34.61
N ILE A 59 -19.95 -13.12 -35.52
CA ILE A 59 -20.21 -13.17 -36.97
C ILE A 59 -20.80 -14.52 -37.37
N PHE A 60 -20.20 -15.64 -36.96
CA PHE A 60 -20.70 -16.98 -37.27
C PHE A 60 -22.09 -17.25 -36.66
N SER A 61 -22.38 -16.74 -35.45
CA SER A 61 -23.69 -16.88 -34.80
C SER A 61 -24.85 -16.23 -35.58
N LEU A 62 -24.55 -15.24 -36.43
CA LEU A 62 -25.50 -14.54 -37.29
C LEU A 62 -25.43 -15.01 -38.75
N ASN A 63 -24.31 -15.58 -39.18
CA ASN A 63 -24.02 -15.98 -40.55
C ASN A 63 -23.59 -17.46 -40.63
N PRO A 64 -24.47 -18.42 -40.28
CA PRO A 64 -24.11 -19.83 -40.19
C PRO A 64 -23.62 -20.43 -41.52
N ASP A 65 -24.08 -19.88 -42.66
CA ASP A 65 -23.66 -20.33 -43.99
C ASP A 65 -22.18 -20.02 -44.31
N LEU A 66 -21.54 -19.15 -43.52
CA LEU A 66 -20.12 -18.77 -43.65
C LEU A 66 -19.16 -19.58 -42.77
N VAL A 67 -19.70 -20.42 -41.87
CA VAL A 67 -18.93 -21.34 -41.03
C VAL A 67 -18.16 -22.34 -41.94
N PRO A 68 -16.91 -22.71 -41.60
CA PRO A 68 -16.20 -23.76 -42.32
C PRO A 68 -16.93 -25.10 -42.19
N ASP A 69 -17.03 -25.86 -43.29
CA ASP A 69 -17.62 -27.19 -43.28
C ASP A 69 -16.58 -28.19 -42.72
N GLU A 70 -16.84 -28.81 -41.56
CA GLU A 70 -15.94 -29.82 -40.98
C GLU A 70 -16.05 -31.17 -41.72
N GLU A 71 -14.89 -31.75 -42.08
CA GLU A 71 -14.81 -33.11 -42.62
C GLU A 71 -15.00 -34.15 -41.50
N ILE A 72 -16.03 -34.99 -41.61
CA ILE A 72 -16.36 -36.00 -40.58
C ILE A 72 -15.63 -37.32 -40.88
N GLU A 73 -14.53 -37.58 -40.17
CA GLU A 73 -13.97 -38.93 -40.03
C GLU A 73 -14.86 -39.80 -39.09
N PRO A 74 -15.03 -41.12 -39.35
CA PRO A 74 -16.11 -41.91 -38.75
C PRO A 74 -15.78 -42.53 -37.39
N SER A 75 -16.76 -42.54 -36.48
CA SER A 75 -16.76 -43.37 -35.26
C SER A 75 -17.44 -44.73 -35.49
N PRO A 76 -17.00 -45.80 -34.80
CA PRO A 76 -17.46 -47.18 -35.06
C PRO A 76 -18.84 -47.55 -34.48
N GLU A 77 -19.29 -48.76 -34.83
CA GLU A 77 -20.69 -49.23 -34.82
C GLU A 77 -21.37 -49.45 -33.45
N THR A 78 -22.71 -49.49 -33.46
CA THR A 78 -23.57 -49.84 -32.31
C THR A 78 -24.42 -51.10 -32.58
N PRO A 79 -24.54 -52.05 -31.63
CA PRO A 79 -25.55 -53.11 -31.69
C PRO A 79 -27.00 -52.62 -31.44
N PRO A 80 -28.04 -53.37 -31.87
CA PRO A 80 -29.37 -52.80 -32.15
C PRO A 80 -30.45 -52.94 -31.04
N PRO A 81 -31.57 -52.19 -31.14
CA PRO A 81 -32.68 -52.20 -30.18
C PRO A 81 -33.91 -53.03 -30.64
N PRO A 82 -34.97 -53.12 -29.82
CA PRO A 82 -36.32 -53.37 -30.30
C PRO A 82 -37.33 -52.26 -29.91
N THR A 83 -38.01 -51.71 -30.92
CA THR A 83 -39.47 -51.44 -31.03
C THR A 83 -40.32 -51.01 -29.81
N SER A 84 -41.37 -50.18 -29.95
CA SER A 84 -41.83 -49.30 -31.03
C SER A 84 -43.07 -48.51 -30.57
N SER A 85 -43.38 -47.40 -31.24
CA SER A 85 -44.68 -47.12 -31.89
C SER A 85 -44.92 -45.62 -32.06
N ALA A 86 -45.28 -45.20 -33.28
CA ALA A 86 -45.63 -43.82 -33.59
C ALA A 86 -47.14 -43.65 -33.71
N LYS A 87 -47.63 -42.41 -33.58
CA LYS A 87 -48.81 -41.93 -34.30
C LYS A 87 -48.80 -40.42 -34.49
N VAL A 88 -48.36 -40.00 -35.68
CA VAL A 88 -48.62 -38.67 -36.22
C VAL A 88 -49.68 -38.79 -37.30
N ASN A 89 -50.67 -37.90 -37.30
CA ASN A 89 -51.39 -37.44 -38.50
C ASN A 89 -51.85 -36.00 -38.22
N LYS A 90 -51.48 -34.98 -39.02
CA LYS A 90 -51.88 -34.69 -40.42
C LYS A 90 -53.31 -34.08 -40.48
N ILE A 91 -53.60 -32.96 -41.19
CA ILE A 91 -52.77 -32.09 -42.07
C ILE A 91 -53.52 -30.79 -42.54
N VAL A 92 -52.78 -29.74 -43.00
CA VAL A 92 -53.12 -28.83 -44.17
C VAL A 92 -54.28 -27.78 -44.04
N LYS A 93 -54.27 -26.57 -44.66
CA LYS A 93 -53.25 -25.70 -45.34
C LYS A 93 -53.79 -24.25 -45.58
N ASN A 94 -52.88 -23.27 -45.63
CA ASN A 94 -52.86 -22.06 -46.51
C ASN A 94 -54.00 -20.99 -46.40
N ARG A 95 -53.89 -19.74 -46.91
CA ARG A 95 -52.83 -19.03 -47.71
C ARG A 95 -52.72 -17.52 -47.35
N ARG A 96 -51.69 -16.84 -47.88
CA ARG A 96 -51.32 -15.40 -47.70
C ARG A 96 -52.13 -14.40 -48.55
N THR A 97 -52.26 -13.15 -48.07
CA THR A 97 -51.99 -11.81 -48.71
C THR A 97 -52.37 -10.71 -47.69
N VAL A 98 -51.70 -9.60 -47.34
CA VAL A 98 -50.61 -8.69 -47.83
C VAL A 98 -51.16 -7.24 -47.98
N ALA A 99 -50.50 -6.26 -47.33
CA ALA A 99 -50.58 -4.77 -47.48
C ALA A 99 -51.85 -4.01 -46.98
N SER A 100 -51.83 -2.71 -46.58
CA SER A 100 -50.76 -1.80 -46.02
C SER A 100 -51.28 -0.38 -45.61
N ILE A 101 -50.44 0.45 -44.94
CA ILE A 101 -50.35 1.95 -44.97
C ILE A 101 -51.13 2.88 -43.94
N LYS A 102 -50.35 3.43 -42.98
CA LYS A 102 -50.13 4.86 -42.51
C LYS A 102 -51.14 5.81 -41.78
N ASN A 103 -50.66 6.33 -40.63
CA ASN A 103 -50.46 7.74 -40.14
C ASN A 103 -51.58 8.69 -39.61
N ASP A 104 -51.38 9.15 -38.35
CA ASP A 104 -51.38 10.52 -37.72
C ASP A 104 -51.72 11.82 -38.52
N PRO A 105 -51.89 13.02 -37.86
CA PRO A 105 -52.64 13.45 -36.64
C PRO A 105 -53.49 14.74 -36.99
N PRO A 106 -53.45 15.94 -36.35
CA PRO A 106 -53.53 16.45 -34.95
C PRO A 106 -54.93 17.16 -34.72
N PRO A 107 -55.18 18.38 -34.13
CA PRO A 107 -54.49 19.30 -33.20
C PRO A 107 -55.32 19.77 -31.95
N ARG A 108 -55.84 21.03 -31.90
CA ARG A 108 -56.47 21.76 -30.75
C ARG A 108 -57.30 22.98 -31.24
N ASP A 109 -58.28 23.50 -30.47
CA ASP A 109 -58.34 24.96 -30.15
C ASP A 109 -59.29 25.46 -29.01
N ASN A 110 -58.89 26.62 -28.44
CA ASN A 110 -59.46 27.75 -27.65
C ASN A 110 -60.85 27.88 -26.92
N ARG A 111 -60.80 28.73 -25.86
CA ARG A 111 -61.81 29.64 -25.20
C ARG A 111 -63.05 29.05 -24.46
N VAL A 112 -63.49 29.41 -23.23
CA VAL A 112 -63.22 30.40 -22.12
C VAL A 112 -64.41 31.40 -21.83
N VAL A 113 -64.63 31.72 -20.53
CA VAL A 113 -65.54 32.72 -19.88
C VAL A 113 -66.96 32.26 -19.42
N GLY A 114 -67.28 32.46 -18.11
CA GLY A 114 -68.52 33.20 -17.75
C GLY A 114 -69.53 32.69 -16.69
N SER A 115 -69.22 32.78 -15.39
CA SER A 115 -70.09 33.22 -14.25
C SER A 115 -71.59 32.81 -14.11
N ALA A 116 -72.03 32.31 -12.93
CA ALA A 116 -72.86 33.08 -11.96
C ALA A 116 -73.72 32.27 -10.93
N ARG A 117 -73.58 32.64 -9.65
CA ARG A 117 -74.57 32.54 -8.52
C ARG A 117 -75.08 31.17 -8.02
N ALA A 118 -75.66 31.20 -6.82
CA ALA A 118 -76.01 30.04 -5.99
C ALA A 118 -77.29 30.28 -5.16
N ARG A 119 -77.96 29.19 -4.74
CA ARG A 119 -78.40 28.94 -3.35
C ARG A 119 -78.84 27.46 -3.15
N PRO A 120 -78.93 26.95 -1.90
CA PRO A 120 -79.05 25.52 -1.61
C PRO A 120 -80.46 25.06 -1.20
N SER A 121 -80.75 23.75 -1.30
CA SER A 121 -81.69 23.04 -0.41
C SER A 121 -81.45 21.53 -0.38
N GLN A 122 -81.46 20.96 0.83
CA GLN A 122 -82.06 19.66 1.23
C GLN A 122 -81.66 18.33 0.55
N LEU A 123 -81.29 17.38 1.41
CA LEU A 123 -81.39 15.92 1.19
C LEU A 123 -82.87 15.50 1.00
N PRO A 124 -83.12 14.33 0.38
CA PRO A 124 -83.43 13.18 1.24
C PRO A 124 -82.44 12.01 1.06
N GLU A 125 -82.34 11.19 2.09
CA GLU A 125 -81.69 9.88 2.00
C GLU A 125 -82.52 8.94 1.12
N GLN A 126 -81.88 8.26 0.16
CA GLN A 126 -82.42 7.03 -0.43
C GLN A 126 -81.35 5.95 -0.39
N SER A 127 -81.62 4.93 0.42
CA SER A 127 -80.81 3.72 0.55
C SER A 127 -80.83 2.92 -0.76
N SER A 128 -79.81 3.13 -1.59
CA SER A 128 -79.51 2.30 -2.76
C SER A 128 -78.22 1.53 -2.53
N SER A 129 -78.29 0.20 -2.64
CA SER A 129 -77.18 -0.72 -2.36
C SER A 129 -76.15 -0.73 -3.49
N ALA A 130 -75.39 0.34 -3.62
CA ALA A 130 -74.26 0.42 -4.55
C ALA A 130 -73.08 -0.42 -4.02
N GLN A 131 -72.71 -1.47 -4.76
CA GLN A 131 -71.65 -2.40 -4.38
C GLN A 131 -70.30 -1.69 -4.19
N GLN A 132 -69.49 -2.17 -3.24
CA GLN A 132 -68.09 -1.75 -3.10
C GLN A 132 -67.33 -2.04 -4.41
N ASN A 133 -67.19 -1.02 -5.25
CA ASN A 133 -66.54 -1.15 -6.55
C ASN A 133 -65.01 -1.09 -6.36
N ALA A 134 -64.47 -2.09 -5.64
CA ALA A 134 -63.06 -2.31 -5.45
C ALA A 134 -62.43 -2.62 -6.81
N ARG A 135 -61.96 -1.56 -7.49
CA ARG A 135 -61.26 -1.62 -8.78
C ARG A 135 -60.25 -2.76 -8.73
N ARG A 136 -60.54 -3.84 -9.47
CA ARG A 136 -59.65 -5.02 -9.58
C ARG A 136 -58.34 -4.55 -10.20
N LYS A 137 -57.35 -4.23 -9.36
CA LYS A 137 -55.97 -3.95 -9.80
C LYS A 137 -55.52 -5.10 -10.69
N SER A 138 -55.09 -4.80 -11.91
CA SER A 138 -54.54 -5.79 -12.84
C SER A 138 -53.42 -6.57 -12.17
N ASN A 139 -53.23 -7.85 -12.52
CA ASN A 139 -52.17 -8.67 -11.93
C ASN A 139 -50.79 -8.03 -12.10
N CYS A 140 -50.52 -7.34 -13.21
CA CYS A 140 -49.30 -6.55 -13.38
C CYS A 140 -49.12 -5.48 -12.28
N VAL A 141 -50.17 -4.71 -11.97
CA VAL A 141 -50.14 -3.70 -10.90
C VAL A 141 -49.93 -4.36 -9.52
N LYS A 142 -50.49 -5.55 -9.30
CA LYS A 142 -50.28 -6.31 -8.05
C LYS A 142 -48.85 -6.84 -7.91
N GLU A 143 -48.21 -7.29 -8.99
CA GLU A 143 -46.80 -7.71 -8.93
C GLU A 143 -45.85 -6.53 -8.75
N VAL A 144 -46.14 -5.36 -9.35
CA VAL A 144 -45.40 -4.12 -9.06
C VAL A 144 -45.58 -3.70 -7.60
N GLU A 145 -46.78 -3.80 -7.05
CA GLU A 145 -47.09 -3.51 -5.64
C GLU A 145 -46.36 -4.47 -4.68
N LYS A 146 -46.35 -5.78 -4.96
CA LYS A 146 -45.52 -6.76 -4.24
C LYS A 146 -44.02 -6.48 -4.35
N LEU A 147 -43.54 -6.03 -5.51
CA LEU A 147 -42.12 -5.71 -5.70
C LEU A 147 -41.72 -4.48 -4.87
N GLN A 148 -42.62 -3.49 -4.77
CA GLN A 148 -42.45 -2.35 -3.87
C GLN A 148 -42.47 -2.80 -2.40
N GLU A 149 -43.44 -3.61 -1.98
CA GLU A 149 -43.54 -4.12 -0.61
C GLU A 149 -42.29 -4.93 -0.21
N LYS A 150 -41.75 -5.75 -1.12
CA LYS A 150 -40.46 -6.45 -0.93
C LYS A 150 -39.28 -5.48 -0.78
N ARG A 151 -39.24 -4.41 -1.58
CA ARG A 151 -38.22 -3.34 -1.47
C ARG A 151 -38.35 -2.53 -0.19
N GLU A 152 -39.55 -2.40 0.37
CA GLU A 152 -39.81 -1.70 1.63
C GLU A 152 -39.45 -2.57 2.83
N LYS A 153 -39.87 -3.85 2.86
CA LYS A 153 -39.45 -4.82 3.88
C LYS A 153 -37.92 -5.02 3.91
N ARG A 154 -37.26 -5.09 2.75
CA ARG A 154 -35.78 -5.17 2.67
C ARG A 154 -35.09 -3.91 3.20
N ARG A 155 -35.66 -2.72 2.98
CA ARG A 155 -35.15 -1.45 3.56
C ARG A 155 -35.35 -1.40 5.08
N LEU A 156 -36.52 -1.81 5.57
CA LEU A 156 -36.81 -1.87 7.00
C LEU A 156 -35.87 -2.86 7.72
N GLN A 157 -35.64 -4.06 7.16
CA GLN A 157 -34.68 -5.03 7.70
C GLN A 157 -33.24 -4.51 7.71
N GLN A 158 -32.81 -3.77 6.68
CA GLN A 158 -31.49 -3.09 6.72
C GLN A 158 -31.43 -1.99 7.79
N GLN A 159 -32.53 -1.28 8.02
CA GLN A 159 -32.63 -0.26 9.06
C GLN A 159 -32.61 -0.89 10.46
N GLU A 160 -33.42 -1.91 10.74
CA GLU A 160 -33.40 -2.68 12.00
C GLU A 160 -32.00 -3.27 12.28
N LEU A 161 -31.34 -3.82 11.26
CA LEU A 161 -29.97 -4.34 11.38
C LEU A 161 -28.95 -3.22 11.70
N ARG A 162 -29.14 -2.02 11.13
CA ARG A 162 -28.30 -0.85 11.40
C ARG A 162 -28.54 -0.27 12.79
N GLU A 163 -29.79 -0.19 13.23
CA GLU A 163 -30.19 0.28 14.56
C GLU A 163 -29.72 -0.69 15.66
N LYS A 164 -29.85 -2.01 15.43
CA LYS A 164 -29.29 -3.02 16.33
C LYS A 164 -27.76 -2.93 16.40
N ARG A 165 -27.07 -2.84 15.26
CA ARG A 165 -25.61 -2.59 15.23
C ARG A 165 -25.20 -1.29 15.92
N ALA A 166 -26.06 -0.27 15.92
CA ALA A 166 -25.82 0.99 16.64
C ALA A 166 -26.01 0.87 18.16
N GLN A 167 -26.90 -0.01 18.63
CA GLN A 167 -27.02 -0.34 20.06
C GLN A 167 -25.79 -1.10 20.57
N ASP A 168 -25.15 -1.91 19.73
CA ASP A 168 -23.91 -2.64 20.02
C ASP A 168 -22.62 -1.76 19.98
N VAL A 169 -22.71 -0.43 19.84
CA VAL A 169 -21.52 0.45 19.75
C VAL A 169 -20.99 0.86 21.13
N ASP A 170 -19.72 0.53 21.43
CA ASP A 170 -19.01 1.12 22.58
C ASP A 170 -18.68 2.60 22.28
N ALA A 171 -19.61 3.48 22.67
CA ALA A 171 -19.43 4.94 22.60
C ALA A 171 -18.23 5.46 23.42
N THR A 172 -17.63 4.64 24.28
CA THR A 172 -16.39 4.98 25.02
C THR A 172 -15.12 4.65 24.23
N ASN A 173 -15.21 4.20 22.97
CA ASN A 173 -14.06 3.95 22.09
C ASN A 173 -14.24 4.65 20.72
N PRO A 174 -13.51 5.74 20.41
CA PRO A 174 -13.64 6.46 19.14
C PRO A 174 -13.22 5.64 17.90
N ASN A 175 -12.55 4.50 18.13
CA ASN A 175 -12.07 3.58 17.10
C ASN A 175 -12.93 2.30 17.00
N TYR A 176 -14.09 2.23 17.69
CA TYR A 176 -14.93 1.02 17.76
C TYR A 176 -15.29 0.42 16.38
N GLU A 177 -15.67 1.27 15.44
CA GLU A 177 -16.02 0.87 14.07
C GLU A 177 -14.83 0.22 13.35
N ILE A 178 -13.64 0.83 13.45
CA ILE A 178 -12.39 0.34 12.86
C ILE A 178 -12.00 -1.01 13.48
N MET A 179 -12.13 -1.13 14.82
CA MET A 179 -11.91 -2.39 15.54
C MET A 179 -12.85 -3.50 15.04
N CYS A 180 -14.12 -3.19 14.76
CA CYS A 180 -15.07 -4.17 14.23
C CYS A 180 -14.70 -4.58 12.80
N MET A 181 -14.36 -3.64 11.91
CA MET A 181 -13.88 -3.95 10.55
C MET A 181 -12.64 -4.87 10.59
N ILE A 182 -11.68 -4.63 11.49
CA ILE A 182 -10.48 -5.46 11.66
C ILE A 182 -10.85 -6.84 12.21
N ARG A 183 -11.78 -6.92 13.16
CA ARG A 183 -12.25 -8.19 13.76
C ARG A 183 -12.94 -9.06 12.71
N ASP A 184 -13.86 -8.49 11.94
CA ASP A 184 -14.61 -9.21 10.91
C ASP A 184 -13.66 -9.71 9.81
N PHE A 185 -12.68 -8.89 9.38
CA PHE A 185 -11.66 -9.30 8.43
C PHE A 185 -10.76 -10.43 8.97
N ARG A 186 -10.30 -10.33 10.23
CA ARG A 186 -9.54 -11.40 10.90
C ARG A 186 -10.31 -12.71 10.99
N GLY A 187 -11.63 -12.66 11.15
CA GLY A 187 -12.51 -13.83 11.14
C GLY A 187 -12.57 -14.57 9.81
N SER A 188 -12.17 -13.94 8.69
CA SER A 188 -12.14 -14.56 7.35
C SER A 188 -10.77 -15.12 6.93
N LEU A 189 -9.74 -15.04 7.78
CA LEU A 189 -8.38 -15.49 7.46
C LEU A 189 -8.12 -16.93 7.93
N ASP A 190 -7.44 -17.71 7.10
CA ASP A 190 -6.81 -18.98 7.50
C ASP A 190 -5.43 -18.69 8.12
N TYR A 191 -5.17 -19.28 9.29
CA TYR A 191 -3.98 -19.00 10.10
C TYR A 191 -3.00 -20.19 10.07
N ARG A 192 -1.87 -19.98 9.41
CA ARG A 192 -0.76 -20.95 9.27
C ARG A 192 0.58 -20.29 9.71
N PRO A 193 0.70 -19.91 10.99
CA PRO A 193 1.88 -19.18 11.51
C PRO A 193 3.16 -20.00 11.40
N LEU A 194 4.31 -19.31 11.40
CA LEU A 194 5.63 -19.94 11.34
C LEU A 194 5.87 -20.84 12.56
N THR A 195 6.24 -22.09 12.32
CA THR A 195 6.54 -23.07 13.37
C THR A 195 8.04 -23.33 13.49
N THR A 196 8.49 -23.99 14.56
CA THR A 196 9.87 -24.49 14.62
C THR A 196 10.10 -25.74 13.76
N ALA A 197 9.06 -26.31 13.13
CA ALA A 197 9.17 -27.47 12.24
C ALA A 197 9.42 -27.07 10.78
N ASP A 198 9.19 -25.81 10.42
CA ASP A 198 9.43 -25.29 9.08
C ASP A 198 10.90 -25.40 8.63
N PRO A 199 11.16 -25.64 7.33
CA PRO A 199 12.49 -25.63 6.76
C PRO A 199 13.12 -24.22 6.80
N ILE A 200 14.44 -24.18 6.69
CA ILE A 200 15.22 -22.93 6.64
C ILE A 200 15.78 -22.79 5.22
N ASP A 201 15.36 -21.74 4.52
CA ASP A 201 15.67 -21.51 3.12
C ASP A 201 16.90 -20.62 2.95
N GLU A 202 17.88 -21.09 2.17
CA GLU A 202 19.23 -20.53 2.13
C GLU A 202 19.39 -19.33 1.19
N HIS A 203 19.13 -18.13 1.68
CA HIS A 203 19.28 -16.88 0.93
C HIS A 203 20.63 -16.19 1.19
N ARG A 204 21.12 -15.39 0.22
CA ARG A 204 22.31 -14.51 0.39
C ARG A 204 21.98 -13.27 1.22
N ILE A 205 20.84 -12.64 0.93
CA ILE A 205 20.22 -11.61 1.75
C ILE A 205 18.88 -12.19 2.20
N CYS A 206 18.67 -12.29 3.50
CA CYS A 206 17.39 -12.73 4.08
C CYS A 206 16.69 -11.53 4.73
N VAL A 207 15.40 -11.33 4.46
CA VAL A 207 14.59 -10.22 4.98
C VAL A 207 13.38 -10.77 5.72
N CYS A 208 13.36 -10.52 7.02
CA CYS A 208 12.32 -10.98 7.94
C CYS A 208 11.59 -9.79 8.58
N VAL A 209 10.34 -10.00 8.97
CA VAL A 209 9.56 -9.04 9.78
C VAL A 209 9.22 -9.65 11.13
N ARG A 210 9.28 -8.85 12.20
CA ARG A 210 8.80 -9.22 13.54
C ARG A 210 7.78 -8.21 14.06
N LYS A 211 6.54 -8.65 14.26
CA LYS A 211 5.54 -7.95 15.08
C LYS A 211 5.92 -8.09 16.55
N ARG A 212 5.76 -7.04 17.35
CA ARG A 212 5.71 -7.16 18.82
C ARG A 212 4.26 -7.08 19.31
N PRO A 213 3.92 -7.60 20.51
CA PRO A 213 2.62 -7.35 21.11
C PRO A 213 2.40 -5.86 21.44
N LEU A 214 1.13 -5.48 21.60
CA LEU A 214 0.75 -4.20 22.20
C LEU A 214 1.31 -4.13 23.63
N ASN A 215 1.86 -2.99 24.00
CA ASN A 215 2.40 -2.77 25.34
C ASN A 215 1.31 -2.19 26.29
N LYS A 216 1.59 -2.22 27.60
CA LYS A 216 0.61 -1.80 28.63
C LYS A 216 0.08 -0.38 28.44
N LYS A 217 0.90 0.56 27.92
CA LYS A 217 0.45 1.94 27.64
C LYS A 217 -0.49 2.01 26.45
N GLU A 218 -0.16 1.32 25.36
CA GLU A 218 -1.02 1.23 24.16
C GLU A 218 -2.38 0.62 24.51
N THR A 219 -2.37 -0.45 25.31
CA THR A 219 -3.58 -1.10 25.82
C THR A 219 -4.41 -0.16 26.71
N GLN A 220 -3.76 0.61 27.61
CA GLN A 220 -4.42 1.61 28.46
C GLN A 220 -5.04 2.76 27.66
N MET A 221 -4.41 3.15 26.54
CA MET A 221 -4.91 4.20 25.63
C MET A 221 -5.99 3.70 24.64
N LYS A 222 -6.43 2.44 24.73
CA LYS A 222 -7.30 1.76 23.74
C LYS A 222 -6.76 1.84 22.29
N ASP A 223 -5.43 1.81 22.10
CA ASP A 223 -4.83 1.72 20.77
C ASP A 223 -5.17 0.37 20.12
N LEU A 224 -5.39 0.36 18.80
CA LEU A 224 -5.80 -0.83 18.07
C LEU A 224 -4.60 -1.53 17.45
N ASP A 225 -4.59 -2.86 17.51
CA ASP A 225 -3.66 -3.68 16.73
C ASP A 225 -4.13 -3.76 15.27
N VAL A 226 -3.42 -3.05 14.38
CA VAL A 226 -3.71 -2.99 12.94
C VAL A 226 -2.86 -3.95 12.11
N ILE A 227 -2.09 -4.85 12.74
CA ILE A 227 -1.12 -5.73 12.06
C ILE A 227 -1.50 -7.20 12.23
N THR A 228 -1.68 -7.91 11.12
CA THR A 228 -2.00 -9.34 11.11
C THR A 228 -0.96 -10.12 10.31
N ILE A 229 -0.48 -11.23 10.88
CA ILE A 229 0.45 -12.16 10.22
C ILE A 229 -0.29 -13.50 10.14
N PRO A 230 -0.99 -13.79 9.03
CA PRO A 230 -1.77 -15.02 8.88
C PRO A 230 -0.90 -16.22 8.52
N SER A 231 0.23 -16.02 7.85
CA SER A 231 1.14 -17.09 7.42
C SER A 231 2.60 -16.72 7.67
N LYS A 232 3.48 -17.73 7.61
CA LYS A 232 4.92 -17.57 7.81
C LYS A 232 5.64 -16.59 6.88
N ASP A 233 5.04 -16.20 5.76
CA ASP A 233 5.61 -15.31 4.74
C ASP A 233 4.88 -13.95 4.62
N VAL A 234 3.65 -13.83 5.12
CA VAL A 234 2.76 -12.67 4.85
C VAL A 234 2.62 -11.75 6.07
N VAL A 235 2.75 -10.44 5.82
CA VAL A 235 2.41 -9.38 6.77
C VAL A 235 1.31 -8.52 6.17
N MET A 236 0.18 -8.39 6.88
CA MET A 236 -0.95 -7.55 6.49
C MET A 236 -1.04 -6.32 7.41
N VAL A 237 -1.28 -5.16 6.80
CA VAL A 237 -1.52 -3.88 7.48
C VAL A 237 -2.93 -3.43 7.16
N HIS A 238 -3.75 -3.25 8.21
CA HIS A 238 -5.11 -2.73 8.11
C HIS A 238 -5.08 -1.20 8.23
N GLU A 239 -4.62 -0.51 7.18
CA GLU A 239 -4.46 0.95 7.19
C GLU A 239 -5.85 1.62 7.28
N PRO A 240 -6.22 2.30 8.38
CA PRO A 240 -7.53 2.91 8.51
C PRO A 240 -7.57 4.20 7.70
N LYS A 241 -8.52 4.29 6.77
CA LYS A 241 -8.71 5.47 5.91
C LYS A 241 -10.13 5.99 5.98
N GLN A 242 -10.28 7.22 5.50
CA GLN A 242 -11.55 7.90 5.39
C GLN A 242 -11.71 8.41 3.95
N LYS A 243 -12.90 8.23 3.38
CA LYS A 243 -13.28 8.80 2.08
C LYS A 243 -13.69 10.27 2.22
N VAL A 244 -13.78 10.97 1.09
CA VAL A 244 -14.25 12.37 1.02
C VAL A 244 -15.68 12.53 1.58
N ASP A 245 -16.52 11.50 1.47
CA ASP A 245 -17.87 11.44 2.06
C ASP A 245 -17.88 11.11 3.58
N LEU A 246 -16.72 11.17 4.23
CA LEU A 246 -16.45 10.80 5.63
C LEU A 246 -16.59 9.30 5.96
N THR A 247 -16.89 8.42 5.01
CA THR A 247 -16.97 6.96 5.24
C THR A 247 -15.60 6.39 5.63
N ARG A 248 -15.53 5.71 6.78
CA ARG A 248 -14.34 4.96 7.21
C ARG A 248 -14.22 3.63 6.45
N TYR A 249 -13.00 3.23 6.13
CA TYR A 249 -12.70 1.93 5.51
C TYR A 249 -11.29 1.47 5.88
N LEU A 250 -10.98 0.19 5.62
CA LEU A 250 -9.62 -0.35 5.74
C LEU A 250 -8.99 -0.49 4.36
N GLU A 251 -7.79 0.06 4.17
CA GLU A 251 -6.93 -0.32 3.06
C GLU A 251 -5.98 -1.42 3.51
N ASN A 252 -6.33 -2.66 3.18
CA ASN A 252 -5.54 -3.84 3.52
C ASN A 252 -4.30 -3.95 2.60
N GLN A 253 -3.17 -3.42 3.03
CA GLN A 253 -1.88 -3.60 2.35
C GLN A 253 -1.26 -4.94 2.77
N THR A 254 -0.77 -5.71 1.80
CA THR A 254 -0.18 -7.04 2.02
C THR A 254 1.26 -7.05 1.52
N PHE A 255 2.18 -7.53 2.35
CA PHE A 255 3.61 -7.62 2.07
C PHE A 255 4.11 -9.06 2.25
N ARG A 256 5.11 -9.47 1.46
CA ARG A 256 5.71 -10.81 1.52
C ARG A 256 7.19 -10.76 1.83
N PHE A 257 7.60 -11.52 2.85
CA PHE A 257 8.97 -11.60 3.36
C PHE A 257 9.48 -13.04 3.29
N ASP A 258 10.67 -13.32 3.83
CA ASP A 258 11.18 -14.69 3.91
C ASP A 258 10.61 -15.38 5.15
N TYR A 259 10.60 -14.66 6.27
CA TYR A 259 9.91 -15.05 7.51
C TYR A 259 9.17 -13.85 8.12
N ALA A 260 7.92 -14.08 8.52
CA ALA A 260 7.07 -13.17 9.26
C ALA A 260 6.79 -13.78 10.65
N PHE A 261 7.29 -13.12 11.69
CA PHE A 261 7.11 -13.50 13.09
C PHE A 261 5.97 -12.68 13.70
N ASP A 262 4.97 -13.38 14.26
CA ASP A 262 3.87 -12.77 15.02
C ASP A 262 4.31 -12.24 16.40
N ASP A 263 3.33 -11.73 17.15
CA ASP A 263 3.52 -11.19 18.49
C ASP A 263 3.66 -12.25 19.62
N SER A 264 3.53 -13.54 19.29
CA SER A 264 3.86 -14.66 20.18
C SER A 264 5.32 -15.12 20.05
N ALA A 265 5.97 -14.84 18.93
CA ALA A 265 7.27 -15.40 18.56
C ALA A 265 8.42 -14.96 19.52
N PRO A 266 9.05 -15.90 20.27
CA PRO A 266 10.14 -15.60 21.19
C PRO A 266 11.47 -15.34 20.45
N ASN A 267 12.45 -14.75 21.16
CA ASN A 267 13.77 -14.43 20.59
C ASN A 267 14.47 -15.66 19.99
N GLU A 268 14.30 -16.84 20.58
CA GLU A 268 14.87 -18.11 20.12
C GLU A 268 14.29 -18.57 18.78
N MET A 269 13.00 -18.32 18.53
CA MET A 269 12.35 -18.61 17.24
C MET A 269 12.85 -17.64 16.17
N VAL A 270 12.90 -16.34 16.48
CA VAL A 270 13.46 -15.33 15.57
C VAL A 270 14.90 -15.68 15.23
N TYR A 271 15.72 -15.99 16.24
CA TYR A 271 17.13 -16.39 16.09
C TYR A 271 17.30 -17.59 15.16
N ARG A 272 16.47 -18.63 15.31
CA ARG A 272 16.52 -19.90 14.54
C ARG A 272 16.50 -19.67 13.03
N PHE A 273 15.66 -18.75 12.56
CA PHE A 273 15.46 -18.49 11.12
C PHE A 273 16.26 -17.28 10.59
N THR A 274 16.79 -16.42 11.46
CA THR A 274 17.51 -15.18 11.06
C THR A 274 19.03 -15.29 11.18
N ALA A 275 19.56 -15.22 12.39
CA ALA A 275 20.99 -15.12 12.67
C ALA A 275 21.67 -16.49 12.84
N ARG A 276 20.91 -17.56 13.13
CA ARG A 276 21.48 -18.90 13.34
C ARG A 276 22.14 -19.52 12.10
N PRO A 277 21.54 -19.47 10.88
CA PRO A 277 22.17 -20.02 9.68
C PRO A 277 23.50 -19.31 9.34
N LEU A 278 23.54 -18.00 9.59
CA LEU A 278 24.71 -17.15 9.38
C LEU A 278 25.91 -17.50 10.29
N VAL A 279 25.72 -18.31 11.33
CA VAL A 279 26.85 -18.83 12.14
C VAL A 279 27.73 -19.77 11.32
N GLU A 280 27.17 -20.59 10.42
CA GLU A 280 27.95 -21.54 9.62
C GLU A 280 28.87 -20.78 8.64
N THR A 281 28.35 -19.70 8.04
CA THR A 281 29.07 -18.80 7.12
C THR A 281 30.44 -18.35 7.65
N ILE A 282 30.55 -17.97 8.93
CA ILE A 282 31.82 -17.47 9.49
C ILE A 282 32.83 -18.59 9.77
N PHE A 283 32.39 -19.84 9.96
CA PHE A 283 33.30 -20.99 10.03
C PHE A 283 33.79 -21.40 8.62
N GLU A 284 33.05 -21.06 7.58
CA GLU A 284 33.37 -21.31 6.16
C GLU A 284 34.17 -20.18 5.49
N ARG A 285 34.80 -19.33 6.31
CA ARG A 285 35.57 -18.13 5.93
C ARG A 285 34.77 -16.99 5.30
N GLY A 286 33.46 -16.98 5.53
CA GLY A 286 32.58 -15.91 5.10
C GLY A 286 32.43 -14.78 6.12
N MET A 287 31.68 -13.77 5.70
CA MET A 287 31.30 -12.61 6.49
C MET A 287 29.79 -12.65 6.69
N ALA A 288 29.35 -12.68 7.94
CA ALA A 288 27.95 -12.65 8.32
C ALA A 288 27.57 -11.27 8.84
N THR A 289 26.37 -10.79 8.50
CA THR A 289 25.79 -9.61 9.17
C THR A 289 24.31 -9.79 9.44
N CYS A 290 23.86 -9.46 10.64
CA CYS A 290 22.45 -9.45 11.02
C CYS A 290 22.12 -8.10 11.66
N PHE A 291 21.14 -7.37 11.12
CA PHE A 291 20.76 -6.06 11.62
C PHE A 291 19.26 -5.94 11.91
N ALA A 292 18.92 -5.38 13.08
CA ALA A 292 17.55 -5.01 13.43
C ALA A 292 17.25 -3.58 12.97
N TYR A 293 16.09 -3.39 12.32
CA TYR A 293 15.62 -2.12 11.76
C TYR A 293 14.16 -1.83 12.16
N GLY A 294 13.74 -0.57 12.14
CA GLY A 294 12.38 -0.11 12.47
C GLY A 294 12.36 1.06 13.46
N GLN A 295 11.17 1.52 13.84
CA GLN A 295 10.98 2.70 14.71
C GLN A 295 11.52 2.51 16.13
N THR A 296 11.73 3.59 16.86
CA THR A 296 11.88 3.50 18.32
C THR A 296 10.63 2.86 18.96
N GLY A 297 10.87 1.98 19.93
CA GLY A 297 9.82 1.18 20.56
C GLY A 297 9.38 -0.09 19.80
N SER A 298 9.84 -0.34 18.56
CA SER A 298 9.42 -1.53 17.79
C SER A 298 9.93 -2.88 18.31
N GLY A 299 11.03 -2.89 19.06
CA GLY A 299 11.64 -4.12 19.61
C GLY A 299 13.04 -4.47 19.09
N LYS A 300 13.73 -3.58 18.34
CA LYS A 300 15.12 -3.79 17.87
C LYS A 300 16.06 -4.28 18.99
N THR A 301 16.25 -3.45 20.02
CA THR A 301 17.19 -3.74 21.14
C THR A 301 16.75 -4.93 22.00
N HIS A 302 15.44 -5.22 22.09
CA HIS A 302 14.91 -6.43 22.74
C HIS A 302 15.27 -7.71 21.96
N THR A 303 15.24 -7.63 20.63
CA THR A 303 15.59 -8.74 19.74
C THR A 303 17.10 -8.99 19.77
N MET A 304 17.91 -7.94 19.65
CA MET A 304 19.37 -8.07 19.61
C MET A 304 19.99 -8.33 20.99
N GLY A 305 19.60 -7.55 22.00
CA GLY A 305 20.20 -7.52 23.34
C GLY A 305 19.42 -8.23 24.45
N GLY A 306 18.20 -8.73 24.21
CA GLY A 306 17.43 -9.50 25.20
C GLY A 306 16.39 -8.71 26.01
N ASP A 307 15.65 -9.42 26.86
CA ASP A 307 14.46 -8.94 27.58
C ASP A 307 14.77 -7.84 28.59
N PHE A 308 13.82 -6.94 28.86
CA PHE A 308 13.98 -5.88 29.87
C PHE A 308 13.14 -6.14 31.14
N SER A 309 13.81 -6.40 32.26
CA SER A 309 13.24 -6.49 33.61
C SER A 309 13.43 -5.17 34.35
N GLY A 310 12.57 -4.19 34.07
CA GLY A 310 12.63 -2.85 34.67
C GLY A 310 13.80 -2.03 34.15
N LYS A 311 14.89 -1.93 34.94
CA LYS A 311 16.16 -1.31 34.50
C LYS A 311 17.22 -2.33 34.08
N ASN A 312 17.05 -3.60 34.41
CA ASN A 312 18.01 -4.65 34.10
C ASN A 312 17.64 -5.30 32.76
N GLN A 313 18.63 -5.62 31.93
CA GLN A 313 18.44 -6.36 30.68
C GLN A 313 18.94 -7.80 30.86
N ASP A 314 18.12 -8.80 30.50
CA ASP A 314 18.54 -10.20 30.45
C ASP A 314 19.20 -10.47 29.09
N CYS A 315 20.50 -10.18 29.05
CA CYS A 315 21.32 -10.36 27.86
C CYS A 315 21.40 -11.82 27.37
N SER A 316 21.05 -12.82 28.20
CA SER A 316 21.16 -14.24 27.86
C SER A 316 20.21 -14.68 26.73
N LYS A 317 19.09 -13.99 26.56
CA LYS A 317 18.08 -14.24 25.52
C LYS A 317 18.22 -13.36 24.28
N GLY A 318 19.18 -12.44 24.26
CA GLY A 318 19.44 -11.61 23.08
C GLY A 318 20.05 -12.42 21.94
N ILE A 319 19.77 -12.06 20.68
CA ILE A 319 20.43 -12.67 19.52
C ILE A 319 21.97 -12.60 19.64
N TYR A 320 22.55 -11.59 20.30
CA TYR A 320 23.98 -11.54 20.62
C TYR A 320 24.47 -12.78 21.39
N ALA A 321 23.78 -13.17 22.46
CA ALA A 321 24.14 -14.30 23.30
C ALA A 321 23.80 -15.65 22.65
N LEU A 322 22.65 -15.74 21.97
CA LEU A 322 22.25 -16.93 21.22
C LEU A 322 23.25 -17.25 20.10
N ALA A 323 23.72 -16.23 19.36
CA ALA A 323 24.77 -16.38 18.36
C ALA A 323 26.10 -16.83 19.00
N ALA A 324 26.52 -16.22 20.10
CA ALA A 324 27.74 -16.59 20.80
C ALA A 324 27.71 -18.04 21.32
N ARG A 325 26.57 -18.50 21.85
CA ARG A 325 26.35 -19.89 22.28
C ARG A 325 26.55 -20.87 21.12
N ASP A 326 25.85 -20.66 20.00
CA ASP A 326 25.94 -21.58 18.86
C ASP A 326 27.34 -21.52 18.20
N VAL A 327 28.06 -20.37 18.23
CA VAL A 327 29.49 -20.28 17.86
C VAL A 327 30.36 -21.19 18.74
N PHE A 328 30.24 -21.13 20.07
CA PHE A 328 31.03 -21.98 20.98
C PHE A 328 30.62 -23.47 20.92
N LEU A 329 29.39 -23.78 20.49
CA LEU A 329 28.98 -25.16 20.17
C LEU A 329 29.59 -25.62 18.84
N MET A 330 29.60 -24.78 17.80
CA MET A 330 30.22 -25.10 16.51
C MET A 330 31.74 -25.28 16.60
N LEU A 331 32.43 -24.47 17.41
CA LEU A 331 33.87 -24.64 17.67
C LEU A 331 34.23 -26.02 18.25
N LYS A 332 33.28 -26.68 18.93
CA LYS A 332 33.44 -28.05 19.46
C LYS A 332 33.18 -29.15 18.43
N LYS A 333 32.50 -28.88 17.30
CA LYS A 333 32.30 -29.86 16.20
C LYS A 333 33.69 -30.34 15.69
N PRO A 334 33.91 -31.65 15.43
CA PRO A 334 35.21 -32.16 14.99
C PRO A 334 35.79 -31.46 13.75
N ASN A 335 34.92 -31.09 12.80
CA ASN A 335 35.29 -30.42 11.55
C ASN A 335 35.89 -29.02 11.74
N TYR A 336 35.54 -28.31 12.81
CA TYR A 336 36.04 -26.97 13.11
C TYR A 336 37.09 -26.97 14.24
N LYS A 337 37.05 -27.94 15.16
CA LYS A 337 38.08 -28.12 16.20
C LYS A 337 39.50 -28.22 15.61
N LYS A 338 39.66 -28.91 14.47
CA LYS A 338 40.93 -29.03 13.72
C LYS A 338 41.44 -27.72 13.08
N LEU A 339 40.65 -26.64 13.13
CA LEU A 339 41.05 -25.33 12.58
C LEU A 339 41.80 -24.47 13.60
N GLU A 340 41.78 -24.78 14.89
CA GLU A 340 42.47 -23.99 15.93
C GLU A 340 42.03 -22.50 15.93
N LEU A 341 40.71 -22.28 15.84
CA LEU A 341 40.14 -20.92 15.79
C LEU A 341 40.07 -20.30 17.18
N GLN A 342 40.57 -19.07 17.28
CA GLN A 342 40.43 -18.19 18.43
C GLN A 342 39.22 -17.28 18.22
N VAL A 343 38.41 -17.08 19.26
CA VAL A 343 37.21 -16.23 19.23
C VAL A 343 37.52 -14.90 19.89
N TYR A 344 37.22 -13.81 19.19
CA TYR A 344 37.33 -12.45 19.68
C TYR A 344 35.98 -11.75 19.58
N ALA A 345 35.74 -10.78 20.46
CA ALA A 345 34.57 -9.92 20.45
C ALA A 345 34.96 -8.44 20.40
N THR A 346 34.15 -7.64 19.71
CA THR A 346 34.19 -6.15 19.75
C THR A 346 32.79 -5.62 20.03
N PHE A 347 32.68 -4.44 20.64
CA PHE A 347 31.42 -3.74 20.78
C PHE A 347 31.66 -2.24 20.67
N PHE A 348 31.03 -1.59 19.69
CA PHE A 348 31.15 -0.14 19.47
C PHE A 348 29.82 0.46 19.05
N GLU A 349 29.69 1.78 19.20
CA GLU A 349 28.53 2.53 18.69
C GLU A 349 28.93 3.56 17.62
N ILE A 350 27.98 3.84 16.72
CA ILE A 350 28.04 4.93 15.75
C ILE A 350 27.00 5.97 16.17
N TYR A 351 27.47 7.17 16.51
CA TYR A 351 26.69 8.25 17.12
C TYR A 351 27.18 9.61 16.62
N SER A 352 26.28 10.50 16.17
CA SER A 352 26.61 11.83 15.66
C SER A 352 27.77 11.81 14.63
N GLY A 353 27.68 10.91 13.64
CA GLY A 353 28.68 10.69 12.59
C GLY A 353 30.05 10.13 13.05
N LYS A 354 30.23 9.83 14.34
CA LYS A 354 31.49 9.37 14.96
C LYS A 354 31.35 7.92 15.45
N VAL A 355 32.47 7.24 15.68
CA VAL A 355 32.52 5.87 16.20
C VAL A 355 33.18 5.86 17.57
N PHE A 356 32.61 5.12 18.52
CA PHE A 356 33.08 5.05 19.91
C PHE A 356 33.12 3.60 20.42
N ASP A 357 34.25 3.21 21.00
CA ASP A 357 34.47 1.87 21.55
C ASP A 357 33.78 1.69 22.90
N LEU A 358 32.77 0.82 22.97
CA LEU A 358 32.00 0.57 24.21
C LEU A 358 32.78 -0.34 25.19
N LEU A 359 33.71 -1.16 24.70
CA LEU A 359 34.62 -1.98 25.51
C LEU A 359 35.87 -1.20 25.98
N ASN A 360 35.98 0.07 25.58
CA ASN A 360 37.03 1.01 25.95
C ASN A 360 36.46 2.39 26.30
N ARG A 361 35.41 2.44 27.13
CA ARG A 361 34.87 3.66 27.79
C ARG A 361 34.49 4.81 26.83
N LYS A 362 33.81 4.49 25.72
CA LYS A 362 33.49 5.41 24.60
C LYS A 362 34.72 6.11 24.01
N THR A 363 35.88 5.44 23.94
CA THR A 363 37.05 5.97 23.23
C THR A 363 36.71 6.20 21.75
N LYS A 364 36.90 7.43 21.26
CA LYS A 364 36.59 7.82 19.87
C LYS A 364 37.57 7.17 18.88
N LEU A 365 37.05 6.42 17.92
CA LEU A 365 37.81 5.69 16.91
C LEU A 365 37.85 6.42 15.56
N ARG A 366 38.76 5.98 14.67
CA ARG A 366 38.84 6.46 13.28
C ARG A 366 38.47 5.33 12.31
N VAL A 367 37.50 5.57 11.43
CA VAL A 367 37.16 4.65 10.34
C VAL A 367 37.87 5.10 9.08
N LEU A 368 38.81 4.28 8.60
CA LEU A 368 39.60 4.46 7.38
C LEU A 368 39.29 3.34 6.36
N GLU A 369 39.77 3.50 5.14
CA GLU A 369 39.66 2.53 4.05
C GLU A 369 41.07 2.27 3.52
N ASP A 370 41.44 0.99 3.29
CA ASP A 370 42.79 0.62 2.85
C ASP A 370 42.94 0.51 1.32
N GLY A 371 44.15 0.21 0.85
CA GLY A 371 44.45 0.04 -0.59
C GLY A 371 43.75 -1.13 -1.27
N LYS A 372 43.04 -2.00 -0.52
CA LYS A 372 42.16 -3.05 -1.03
C LYS A 372 40.67 -2.69 -0.87
N GLN A 373 40.39 -1.43 -0.54
CA GLN A 373 39.06 -0.88 -0.25
C GLN A 373 38.38 -1.53 0.97
N GLN A 374 39.12 -2.22 1.85
CA GLN A 374 38.57 -2.79 3.08
C GLN A 374 38.48 -1.71 4.16
N VAL A 375 37.37 -1.67 4.89
CA VAL A 375 37.11 -0.62 5.87
C VAL A 375 37.60 -1.04 7.25
N GLN A 376 38.55 -0.28 7.80
CA GLN A 376 39.24 -0.57 9.06
C GLN A 376 38.87 0.44 10.14
N VAL A 377 38.44 -0.05 11.31
CA VAL A 377 38.12 0.77 12.49
C VAL A 377 39.35 0.86 13.39
N VAL A 378 40.20 1.85 13.14
CA VAL A 378 41.50 2.01 13.80
C VAL A 378 41.33 2.34 15.28
N GLY A 379 41.90 1.48 16.13
CA GLY A 379 41.90 1.59 17.59
C GLY A 379 40.89 0.70 18.32
N LEU A 380 39.98 0.03 17.59
CA LEU A 380 38.96 -0.86 18.16
C LEU A 380 39.58 -2.00 18.98
N GLN A 381 39.09 -2.21 20.20
CA GLN A 381 39.58 -3.26 21.08
C GLN A 381 38.93 -4.62 20.78
N GLU A 382 39.69 -5.53 20.18
CA GLU A 382 39.34 -6.95 20.12
C GLU A 382 39.68 -7.65 21.45
N ARG A 383 38.67 -8.19 22.13
CA ARG A 383 38.82 -8.97 23.36
C ARG A 383 38.73 -10.46 23.05
N GLU A 384 39.75 -11.26 23.39
CA GLU A 384 39.67 -12.73 23.28
C GLU A 384 38.63 -13.25 24.29
N VAL A 385 37.75 -14.16 23.86
CA VAL A 385 36.67 -14.75 24.67
C VAL A 385 36.72 -16.28 24.59
N LYS A 386 36.52 -16.97 25.72
CA LYS A 386 36.74 -18.43 25.81
C LYS A 386 35.49 -19.22 26.15
N CYS A 387 34.44 -18.55 26.62
CA CYS A 387 33.12 -19.11 26.86
C CYS A 387 32.00 -18.09 26.63
N VAL A 388 30.73 -18.52 26.72
CA VAL A 388 29.56 -17.67 26.49
C VAL A 388 29.46 -16.59 27.57
N GLU A 389 29.85 -16.93 28.79
CA GLU A 389 29.83 -16.08 29.96
C GLU A 389 30.82 -14.90 29.81
N ASP A 390 31.91 -15.05 29.07
CA ASP A 390 32.79 -13.93 28.73
C ASP A 390 32.13 -12.96 27.76
N VAL A 391 31.40 -13.48 26.77
CA VAL A 391 30.65 -12.65 25.82
C VAL A 391 29.52 -11.89 26.52
N LEU A 392 28.78 -12.53 27.44
CA LEU A 392 27.75 -11.88 28.24
C LEU A 392 28.32 -10.68 29.03
N LYS A 393 29.45 -10.85 29.74
CA LYS A 393 30.13 -9.75 30.45
C LYS A 393 30.48 -8.58 29.52
N LEU A 394 30.93 -8.85 28.28
CA LEU A 394 31.25 -7.80 27.31
C LEU A 394 30.00 -7.09 26.77
N ILE A 395 28.89 -7.80 26.60
CA ILE A 395 27.59 -7.22 26.25
C ILE A 395 27.09 -6.33 27.40
N ASP A 396 27.16 -6.79 28.65
CA ASP A 396 26.76 -6.04 29.84
C ASP A 396 27.59 -4.75 30.02
N ILE A 397 28.91 -4.84 29.86
CA ILE A 397 29.82 -3.68 29.85
C ILE A 397 29.43 -2.70 28.75
N GLY A 398 29.20 -3.19 27.52
CA GLY A 398 28.90 -2.35 26.38
C GLY A 398 27.52 -1.67 26.48
N ASN A 399 26.49 -2.39 26.92
CA ASN A 399 25.16 -1.85 27.18
C ASN A 399 25.18 -0.81 28.31
N SER A 400 25.85 -1.11 29.43
CA SER A 400 26.04 -0.17 30.54
C SER A 400 26.74 1.12 30.08
N CYS A 401 27.77 0.98 29.24
CA CYS A 401 28.49 2.11 28.67
C CYS A 401 27.63 2.88 27.66
N ARG A 402 26.83 2.21 26.82
CA ARG A 402 25.88 2.84 25.89
C ARG A 402 24.89 3.71 26.65
N THR A 403 24.28 3.20 27.72
CA THR A 403 23.19 3.87 28.48
C THR A 403 23.64 5.04 29.37
N SER A 404 24.93 5.19 29.71
CA SER A 404 25.41 6.12 30.73
C SER A 404 25.44 7.61 30.31
N GLY A 405 24.31 8.17 29.88
CA GLY A 405 24.19 9.57 29.44
C GLY A 405 22.84 10.26 29.67
N GLN A 406 21.72 9.54 29.77
CA GLN A 406 20.39 10.11 30.09
C GLN A 406 19.59 9.16 31.00
N THR A 407 18.63 9.72 31.77
CA THR A 407 17.91 9.02 32.85
C THR A 407 16.84 8.01 32.41
N SER A 408 16.65 7.78 31.11
CA SER A 408 15.70 6.78 30.58
C SER A 408 16.34 5.85 29.56
N ALA A 409 16.19 4.54 29.75
CA ALA A 409 16.87 3.51 28.96
C ALA A 409 16.51 3.56 27.45
N ASN A 410 15.28 3.98 27.13
CA ASN A 410 14.77 4.06 25.77
C ASN A 410 15.32 5.25 24.96
N ALA A 411 16.06 6.18 25.58
CA ALA A 411 16.51 7.43 24.95
C ALA A 411 17.92 7.38 24.34
N HIS A 412 18.72 6.35 24.59
CA HIS A 412 20.06 6.21 23.97
C HIS A 412 20.13 5.06 22.95
N SER A 413 19.42 3.95 23.15
CA SER A 413 19.41 2.87 22.14
C SER A 413 18.67 3.27 20.85
N SER A 414 17.72 4.20 20.96
CA SER A 414 17.07 4.89 19.85
C SER A 414 17.99 5.79 19.03
N ARG A 415 19.09 6.30 19.62
CA ARG A 415 19.91 7.39 19.04
C ARG A 415 21.33 7.02 18.63
N SER A 416 21.82 5.82 18.97
CA SER A 416 23.10 5.31 18.47
C SER A 416 22.96 3.91 17.85
N HIS A 417 23.61 3.68 16.70
CA HIS A 417 23.69 2.33 16.12
C HIS A 417 24.75 1.54 16.86
N ALA A 418 24.39 0.44 17.50
CA ALA A 418 25.34 -0.43 18.21
C ALA A 418 25.74 -1.63 17.34
N VAL A 419 27.04 -1.88 17.23
CA VAL A 419 27.64 -2.96 16.44
C VAL A 419 28.45 -3.85 17.38
N PHE A 420 27.89 -5.02 17.68
CA PHE A 420 28.61 -6.10 18.34
C PHE A 420 29.20 -7.02 17.26
N GLN A 421 30.44 -7.48 17.40
CA GLN A 421 31.04 -8.40 16.41
C GLN A 421 31.64 -9.63 17.09
N ILE A 422 31.42 -10.79 16.49
CA ILE A 422 32.12 -12.04 16.80
C ILE A 422 33.11 -12.30 15.67
N ILE A 423 34.39 -12.40 16.01
CA ILE A 423 35.50 -12.52 15.06
C ILE A 423 36.21 -13.84 15.31
N LEU A 424 36.31 -14.68 14.27
CA LEU A 424 37.11 -15.89 14.29
C LEU A 424 38.48 -15.60 13.66
N ARG A 425 39.56 -15.90 14.39
CA ARG A 425 40.93 -15.79 13.88
C ARG A 425 41.62 -17.15 13.87
N ARG A 426 42.46 -17.40 12.85
CA ARG A 426 43.31 -18.58 12.72
C ARG A 426 44.78 -18.14 12.67
N LYS A 427 45.54 -18.43 13.73
CA LYS A 427 46.96 -18.04 13.86
C LYS A 427 47.14 -16.53 13.59
N GLY A 428 46.34 -15.73 14.30
CA GLY A 428 46.27 -14.26 14.18
C GLY A 428 45.52 -13.72 12.94
N LYS A 429 45.47 -14.44 11.83
CA LYS A 429 44.77 -14.00 10.60
C LYS A 429 43.25 -14.07 10.78
N LEU A 430 42.51 -13.12 10.20
CA LEU A 430 41.04 -13.18 10.13
C LEU A 430 40.62 -14.46 9.37
N HIS A 431 39.70 -15.22 9.96
CA HIS A 431 39.07 -16.38 9.34
C HIS A 431 37.64 -16.03 8.93
N GLY A 432 36.83 -15.46 9.82
CA GLY A 432 35.46 -14.99 9.52
C GLY A 432 34.96 -13.96 10.55
N LYS A 433 33.92 -13.19 10.21
CA LYS A 433 33.38 -12.08 11.03
C LYS A 433 31.85 -12.07 10.99
N PHE A 434 31.19 -12.12 12.15
CA PHE A 434 29.74 -11.89 12.29
C PHE A 434 29.52 -10.52 12.92
N SER A 435 28.91 -9.58 12.18
CA SER A 435 28.46 -8.30 12.74
C SER A 435 26.97 -8.37 13.11
N LEU A 436 26.65 -8.09 14.37
CA LEU A 436 25.31 -8.14 14.93
C LEU A 436 24.92 -6.71 15.37
N ILE A 437 23.89 -6.15 14.75
CA ILE A 437 23.68 -4.69 14.73
C ILE A 437 22.28 -4.32 15.24
N ASP A 438 22.24 -3.45 16.24
CA ASP A 438 21.03 -2.77 16.74
C ASP A 438 21.06 -1.34 16.20
N LEU A 439 20.32 -1.07 15.11
CA LEU A 439 20.27 0.26 14.50
C LEU A 439 19.49 1.24 15.39
N ALA A 440 19.71 2.54 15.16
CA ALA A 440 18.90 3.62 15.69
C ALA A 440 17.45 3.58 15.14
N GLY A 441 16.58 4.44 15.68
CA GLY A 441 15.20 4.61 15.19
C GLY A 441 15.10 5.16 13.77
N ASN A 442 14.00 4.88 13.07
CA ASN A 442 13.69 5.40 11.72
C ASN A 442 12.51 6.41 11.72
N GLU A 443 12.13 6.91 12.88
CA GLU A 443 11.21 8.04 13.07
C GLU A 443 11.61 9.31 12.30
N ARG A 444 10.60 10.09 11.91
CA ARG A 444 10.74 11.26 11.04
C ARG A 444 11.19 12.48 11.86
N GLY A 445 11.79 13.47 11.20
CA GLY A 445 12.23 14.71 11.87
C GLY A 445 11.10 15.44 12.59
N ALA A 446 9.87 15.39 12.04
CA ALA A 446 8.65 15.94 12.64
C ALA A 446 8.40 15.39 14.06
N ASP A 447 8.59 14.09 14.27
CA ASP A 447 8.44 13.36 15.53
C ASP A 447 9.40 13.87 16.63
N THR A 448 10.43 14.63 16.23
CA THR A 448 11.45 15.24 17.11
C THR A 448 11.50 16.77 17.05
N SER A 449 10.55 17.41 16.35
CA SER A 449 10.55 18.85 16.06
C SER A 449 10.56 19.72 17.33
N SER A 450 9.79 19.33 18.35
CA SER A 450 9.72 19.99 19.66
C SER A 450 10.87 19.63 20.62
N ALA A 451 11.75 18.71 20.25
CA ALA A 451 12.88 18.31 21.09
C ALA A 451 14.00 19.36 21.05
N ASP A 452 14.95 19.27 22.00
CA ASP A 452 16.08 20.18 22.10
C ASP A 452 17.04 20.12 20.88
N ARG A 453 17.87 21.16 20.71
CA ARG A 453 18.79 21.29 19.58
C ARG A 453 19.73 20.07 19.41
N GLN A 454 20.19 19.46 20.50
CA GLN A 454 21.10 18.33 20.46
C GLN A 454 20.37 17.05 20.02
N THR A 455 19.17 16.78 20.57
CA THR A 455 18.28 15.71 20.08
C THR A 455 17.95 15.87 18.59
N ARG A 456 17.66 17.10 18.11
CA ARG A 456 17.37 17.34 16.67
C ARG A 456 18.58 17.06 15.77
N LEU A 457 19.78 17.42 16.20
CA LEU A 457 21.03 17.12 15.46
C LEU A 457 21.33 15.61 15.43
N GLU A 458 21.02 14.87 16.50
CA GLU A 458 21.09 13.41 16.51
C GLU A 458 20.08 12.80 15.52
N GLY A 459 18.82 13.22 15.56
CA GLY A 459 17.77 12.78 14.64
C GLY A 459 18.13 12.98 13.16
N ALA A 460 18.82 14.08 12.83
CA ALA A 460 19.32 14.36 11.49
C ALA A 460 20.45 13.40 11.05
N GLU A 461 21.47 13.17 11.89
CA GLU A 461 22.55 12.22 11.56
C GLU A 461 22.08 10.76 11.52
N ILE A 462 21.10 10.39 12.35
CA ILE A 462 20.42 9.08 12.30
C ILE A 462 19.75 8.91 10.94
N ASN A 463 18.84 9.82 10.57
CA ASN A 463 18.11 9.76 9.30
C ASN A 463 19.05 9.77 8.09
N LYS A 464 20.10 10.59 8.11
CA LYS A 464 21.18 10.62 7.10
C LYS A 464 21.89 9.26 6.94
N SER A 465 22.20 8.59 8.05
CA SER A 465 22.84 7.26 8.02
C SER A 465 21.92 6.14 7.53
N LEU A 466 20.62 6.19 7.85
CA LEU A 466 19.62 5.24 7.34
C LEU A 466 19.28 5.52 5.87
N LEU A 467 19.23 6.78 5.45
CA LEU A 467 19.10 7.17 4.03
C LEU A 467 20.31 6.71 3.21
N ALA A 468 21.53 6.87 3.74
CA ALA A 468 22.73 6.32 3.09
C ALA A 468 22.64 4.80 2.93
N LEU A 469 22.14 4.07 3.94
CA LEU A 469 21.93 2.61 3.86
C LEU A 469 20.87 2.25 2.80
N LYS A 470 19.75 2.99 2.76
CA LYS A 470 18.72 2.88 1.73
C LYS A 470 19.27 3.11 0.32
N GLU A 471 20.12 4.10 0.13
CA GLU A 471 20.72 4.41 -1.16
C GLU A 471 21.82 3.40 -1.57
N CYS A 472 22.54 2.81 -0.62
CA CYS A 472 23.44 1.68 -0.92
C CYS A 472 22.64 0.47 -1.40
N ILE A 473 21.60 0.08 -0.68
CA ILE A 473 20.65 -0.99 -1.05
C ILE A 473 20.03 -0.72 -2.44
N ARG A 474 19.49 0.48 -2.68
CA ARG A 474 18.90 0.88 -3.96
C ARG A 474 19.90 0.88 -5.13
N ALA A 475 21.16 1.19 -4.87
CA ALA A 475 22.22 1.13 -5.89
C ALA A 475 22.60 -0.31 -6.25
N LEU A 476 22.72 -1.19 -5.25
CA LEU A 476 22.96 -2.63 -5.45
C LEU A 476 21.82 -3.27 -6.26
N GLY A 477 20.56 -3.04 -5.88
CA GLY A 477 19.37 -3.61 -6.55
C GLY A 477 19.09 -3.07 -7.95
N ARG A 478 19.86 -2.09 -8.41
CA ARG A 478 19.85 -1.59 -9.79
C ARG A 478 21.19 -1.82 -10.49
N ASN A 479 22.05 -2.69 -9.94
CA ASN A 479 23.40 -3.00 -10.39
C ASN A 479 24.22 -1.76 -10.80
N LYS A 480 24.11 -0.66 -10.02
CA LYS A 480 24.80 0.59 -10.34
C LYS A 480 26.32 0.42 -10.21
N PRO A 481 27.13 0.85 -11.20
CA PRO A 481 28.59 0.75 -11.16
C PRO A 481 29.25 1.40 -9.93
N HIS A 482 28.60 2.40 -9.32
CA HIS A 482 29.03 3.02 -8.07
C HIS A 482 27.92 2.95 -7.01
N THR A 483 28.17 2.19 -5.95
CA THR A 483 27.32 2.12 -4.74
C THR A 483 27.90 3.06 -3.66
N PRO A 484 27.11 4.01 -3.10
CA PRO A 484 27.62 5.14 -2.32
C PRO A 484 27.99 4.82 -0.85
N PHE A 485 28.70 3.71 -0.60
CA PHE A 485 29.06 3.25 0.75
C PHE A 485 29.75 4.32 1.63
N ARG A 486 30.48 5.27 1.01
CA ARG A 486 31.14 6.37 1.73
C ARG A 486 30.19 7.42 2.33
N ALA A 487 28.90 7.43 1.98
CA ALA A 487 27.94 8.47 2.40
C ALA A 487 27.68 8.54 3.92
N SER A 488 27.91 7.47 4.69
CA SER A 488 27.84 7.49 6.16
C SER A 488 28.87 6.57 6.80
N LYS A 489 29.17 6.73 8.09
CA LYS A 489 30.04 5.78 8.82
C LYS A 489 29.39 4.40 9.01
N LEU A 490 28.06 4.33 9.08
CA LEU A 490 27.32 3.06 9.11
C LEU A 490 27.55 2.26 7.81
N THR A 491 27.35 2.90 6.65
CA THR A 491 27.53 2.27 5.34
C THR A 491 29.00 1.96 5.01
N GLN A 492 29.95 2.75 5.53
CA GLN A 492 31.37 2.39 5.45
C GLN A 492 31.66 1.10 6.22
N VAL A 493 31.26 1.02 7.50
CA VAL A 493 31.45 -0.18 8.34
C VAL A 493 30.73 -1.42 7.77
N LEU A 494 29.57 -1.22 7.12
CA LEU A 494 28.78 -2.30 6.52
C LEU A 494 29.28 -2.78 5.15
N ARG A 495 30.17 -2.06 4.46
CA ARG A 495 30.57 -2.30 3.05
C ARG A 495 30.82 -3.78 2.74
N ASP A 496 31.76 -4.41 3.44
CA ASP A 496 32.19 -5.80 3.23
C ASP A 496 31.01 -6.80 3.32
N SER A 497 29.98 -6.49 4.10
CA SER A 497 28.80 -7.35 4.34
C SER A 497 27.87 -7.45 3.14
N PHE A 498 27.88 -6.44 2.27
CA PHE A 498 27.02 -6.37 1.08
C PHE A 498 27.75 -6.77 -0.21
N ILE A 499 29.01 -6.33 -0.38
CA ILE A 499 29.77 -6.59 -1.63
C ILE A 499 30.76 -7.75 -1.55
N GLY A 500 31.02 -8.33 -0.38
CA GLY A 500 31.92 -9.47 -0.27
C GLY A 500 31.37 -10.71 -1.00
N GLU A 501 32.27 -11.44 -1.65
CA GLU A 501 31.96 -12.65 -2.43
C GLU A 501 31.32 -13.72 -1.55
N ASN A 502 31.94 -14.03 -0.41
CA ASN A 502 31.42 -14.92 0.62
C ASN A 502 30.78 -14.12 1.77
N SER A 503 29.85 -13.21 1.45
CA SER A 503 29.08 -12.43 2.43
C SER A 503 27.59 -12.77 2.40
N ARG A 504 27.02 -13.05 3.58
CA ARG A 504 25.58 -13.27 3.78
C ARG A 504 25.02 -12.31 4.83
N THR A 505 23.84 -11.79 4.57
CA THR A 505 23.21 -10.74 5.38
C THR A 505 21.78 -11.10 5.75
N CYS A 506 21.34 -10.79 6.98
CA CYS A 506 19.95 -10.87 7.41
C CYS A 506 19.47 -9.50 7.93
N MET A 507 18.27 -9.11 7.53
CA MET A 507 17.55 -7.94 8.04
C MET A 507 16.35 -8.39 8.87
N ILE A 508 16.23 -7.88 10.09
CA ILE A 508 15.07 -8.09 10.96
C ILE A 508 14.32 -6.76 11.09
N ALA A 509 13.26 -6.59 10.30
CA ALA A 509 12.37 -5.44 10.35
C ALA A 509 11.37 -5.60 11.51
N THR A 510 11.59 -4.87 12.60
CA THR A 510 10.72 -4.87 13.77
C THR A 510 9.64 -3.80 13.64
N ILE A 511 8.37 -4.14 13.89
CA ILE A 511 7.21 -3.26 13.70
C ILE A 511 6.32 -3.16 14.95
N SER A 512 5.75 -1.98 15.17
CA SER A 512 4.76 -1.74 16.23
C SER A 512 3.35 -2.11 15.73
N PRO A 513 2.51 -2.79 16.52
CA PRO A 513 1.15 -3.19 16.11
C PRO A 513 0.13 -2.04 16.15
N GLY A 514 0.38 -1.01 16.97
CA GLY A 514 -0.57 0.06 17.27
C GLY A 514 -0.93 0.92 16.07
N MET A 515 -2.20 1.33 15.98
CA MET A 515 -2.75 2.20 14.94
C MET A 515 -2.00 3.54 14.88
N ALA A 516 -1.61 4.08 16.04
CA ALA A 516 -0.78 5.28 16.14
C ALA A 516 0.63 5.13 15.54
N SER A 517 1.09 3.90 15.25
CA SER A 517 2.37 3.58 14.60
C SER A 517 2.20 3.07 13.15
N CYS A 518 1.01 3.18 12.56
CA CYS A 518 0.72 2.63 11.23
C CYS A 518 1.63 3.23 10.13
N GLU A 519 1.88 4.54 10.14
CA GLU A 519 2.74 5.20 9.14
C GLU A 519 4.20 4.73 9.24
N ASN A 520 4.78 4.75 10.45
CA ASN A 520 6.16 4.29 10.68
C ASN A 520 6.31 2.79 10.35
N THR A 521 5.26 1.99 10.57
CA THR A 521 5.22 0.57 10.21
C THR A 521 5.16 0.37 8.70
N LEU A 522 4.30 1.10 7.97
CA LEU A 522 4.27 1.07 6.51
C LEU A 522 5.60 1.52 5.89
N ASN A 523 6.22 2.59 6.42
CA ASN A 523 7.55 3.04 6.00
C ASN A 523 8.62 1.96 6.23
N THR A 524 8.53 1.23 7.36
CA THR A 524 9.44 0.13 7.70
C THR A 524 9.26 -1.09 6.78
N LEU A 525 8.01 -1.47 6.47
CA LEU A 525 7.69 -2.60 5.59
C LEU A 525 8.03 -2.32 4.13
N ARG A 526 7.69 -1.13 3.62
CA ARG A 526 8.06 -0.67 2.26
C ARG A 526 9.57 -0.62 2.08
N TYR A 527 10.32 -0.23 3.12
CA TYR A 527 11.77 -0.31 3.09
C TYR A 527 12.29 -1.75 3.05
N ALA A 528 11.79 -2.62 3.93
CA ALA A 528 12.18 -4.03 3.96
C ALA A 528 11.88 -4.75 2.63
N ASN A 529 10.74 -4.49 1.99
CA ASN A 529 10.39 -5.04 0.67
C ASN A 529 11.47 -4.70 -0.38
N ARG A 530 11.93 -3.45 -0.39
CA ARG A 530 12.99 -2.96 -1.26
C ARG A 530 14.38 -3.55 -0.96
N VAL A 531 14.56 -4.17 0.22
CA VAL A 531 15.75 -5.01 0.53
C VAL A 531 15.56 -6.44 0.03
N LYS A 532 14.34 -7.00 0.06
CA LYS A 532 14.06 -8.34 -0.47
C LYS A 532 14.18 -8.38 -2.01
N GLU A 533 13.81 -7.30 -2.68
CA GLU A 533 14.02 -7.13 -4.14
C GLU A 533 15.49 -7.28 -4.57
N LEU A 534 16.47 -7.19 -3.66
CA LEU A 534 17.90 -7.44 -3.95
C LEU A 534 18.24 -8.93 -4.19
N THR A 535 17.32 -9.85 -3.90
CA THR A 535 17.57 -11.30 -3.97
C THR A 535 17.22 -11.93 -5.31
N VAL A 536 16.48 -11.21 -6.17
CA VAL A 536 16.01 -11.70 -7.46
C VAL A 536 17.07 -11.37 -8.51
N ASP A 537 17.86 -12.37 -8.90
CA ASP A 537 18.82 -12.23 -9.99
C ASP A 537 18.07 -11.99 -11.31
N PRO A 538 18.34 -10.91 -12.08
CA PRO A 538 17.60 -10.61 -13.32
C PRO A 538 17.69 -11.71 -14.38
N THR A 539 18.73 -12.54 -14.30
CA THR A 539 18.97 -13.71 -15.16
C THR A 539 18.18 -14.96 -14.76
N ALA A 540 17.63 -15.00 -13.54
CA ALA A 540 16.80 -16.10 -13.04
C ALA A 540 15.28 -15.88 -13.29
N ALA A 541 14.91 -14.80 -13.99
CA ALA A 541 13.52 -14.47 -14.32
C ALA A 541 12.97 -15.22 -15.57
N GLY A 542 13.71 -16.20 -16.10
CA GLY A 542 13.21 -17.17 -17.08
C GLY A 542 12.64 -18.41 -16.39
N ASP A 543 11.48 -18.88 -16.83
CA ASP A 543 10.85 -20.15 -16.45
C ASP A 543 10.53 -20.39 -14.96
N VAL A 544 9.85 -19.42 -14.33
CA VAL A 544 8.99 -19.72 -13.16
C VAL A 544 7.56 -19.22 -13.40
N ARG A 545 6.70 -20.08 -13.95
CA ARG A 545 5.24 -19.89 -13.92
C ARG A 545 4.73 -20.25 -12.52
N PRO A 546 3.88 -19.43 -11.87
CA PRO A 546 3.32 -19.76 -10.56
C PRO A 546 2.31 -20.93 -10.69
N ILE A 547 2.66 -22.09 -10.14
CA ILE A 547 1.78 -23.27 -10.15
C ILE A 547 0.69 -23.11 -9.07
N MET A 548 -0.52 -22.76 -9.49
CA MET A 548 -1.71 -22.81 -8.63
C MET A 548 -2.28 -24.23 -8.61
N HIS A 549 -1.98 -24.98 -7.54
CA HIS A 549 -2.65 -26.25 -7.27
C HIS A 549 -4.01 -26.03 -6.60
N HIS A 550 -5.10 -26.18 -7.36
CA HIS A 550 -6.45 -26.32 -6.82
C HIS A 550 -6.77 -27.77 -6.43
N PRO A 551 -7.28 -28.03 -5.22
CA PRO A 551 -8.19 -29.14 -4.92
C PRO A 551 -9.64 -28.76 -5.27
N PRO A 552 -10.54 -29.71 -5.64
CA PRO A 552 -11.81 -29.38 -6.29
C PRO A 552 -13.05 -29.31 -5.36
N ASN A 553 -14.03 -28.54 -5.83
CA ASN A 553 -15.49 -28.66 -5.66
C ASN A 553 -16.07 -29.07 -4.29
N GLN A 554 -16.58 -28.08 -3.54
CA GLN A 554 -18.00 -27.94 -3.12
C GLN A 554 -18.15 -26.87 -2.01
N ILE A 555 -18.52 -25.64 -2.38
CA ILE A 555 -19.76 -24.91 -1.98
C ILE A 555 -19.89 -23.74 -2.98
N ASP A 556 -20.65 -23.92 -4.05
CA ASP A 556 -20.93 -22.85 -5.03
C ASP A 556 -22.43 -22.81 -5.33
N ASP A 557 -23.21 -22.41 -4.31
CA ASP A 557 -24.67 -22.32 -4.38
C ASP A 557 -25.24 -21.48 -3.21
N LEU A 558 -24.84 -20.20 -3.11
CA LEU A 558 -25.50 -19.23 -2.20
C LEU A 558 -25.20 -17.73 -2.45
N GLU A 559 -24.18 -17.35 -3.22
CA GLU A 559 -23.81 -15.94 -3.44
C GLU A 559 -24.57 -15.22 -4.58
N ALA A 560 -25.53 -15.89 -5.21
CA ALA A 560 -26.38 -15.35 -6.28
C ALA A 560 -27.44 -14.31 -5.83
N GLN A 561 -27.15 -13.53 -4.79
CA GLN A 561 -27.96 -12.40 -4.34
C GLN A 561 -27.10 -11.38 -3.56
N TRP A 562 -27.39 -10.08 -3.73
CA TRP A 562 -26.57 -8.94 -3.26
C TRP A 562 -25.29 -8.68 -4.05
N GLY A 563 -25.41 -8.48 -5.36
CA GLY A 563 -24.32 -7.91 -6.17
C GLY A 563 -23.85 -6.56 -5.61
N VAL A 564 -22.63 -6.53 -5.08
CA VAL A 564 -21.86 -5.34 -4.72
C VAL A 564 -20.76 -5.22 -5.76
N GLY A 565 -20.78 -4.16 -6.57
CA GLY A 565 -19.80 -3.98 -7.64
C GLY A 565 -18.40 -3.70 -7.08
N SER A 566 -17.38 -4.26 -7.73
CA SER A 566 -15.97 -3.93 -7.49
C SER A 566 -15.74 -2.42 -7.57
N SER A 567 -14.98 -1.86 -6.64
CA SER A 567 -14.71 -0.42 -6.57
C SER A 567 -13.78 0.02 -7.72
N PRO A 568 -14.25 0.82 -8.70
CA PRO A 568 -13.44 1.20 -9.86
C PRO A 568 -12.53 2.38 -9.50
N GLN A 569 -11.37 2.10 -8.90
CA GLN A 569 -10.50 3.14 -8.34
C GLN A 569 -9.02 2.73 -8.14
N ARG A 570 -8.55 1.66 -8.79
CA ARG A 570 -7.14 1.20 -8.67
C ARG A 570 -6.39 1.00 -9.99
N ASP A 571 -7.07 0.97 -11.14
CA ASP A 571 -6.43 0.69 -12.44
C ASP A 571 -6.17 1.96 -13.27
N ASP A 572 -6.91 3.05 -13.04
CA ASP A 572 -6.81 4.32 -13.77
C ASP A 572 -5.38 4.89 -13.77
N LEU A 573 -4.68 4.82 -12.64
CA LEU A 573 -3.31 5.33 -12.50
C LEU A 573 -2.26 4.46 -13.23
N LYS A 574 -2.63 3.25 -13.68
CA LYS A 574 -1.75 2.38 -14.47
C LYS A 574 -2.03 2.54 -15.97
N LEU A 575 -3.31 2.62 -16.36
CA LEU A 575 -3.73 2.93 -17.74
C LEU A 575 -3.20 4.28 -18.23
N LEU A 576 -3.13 5.30 -17.37
CA LEU A 576 -2.58 6.63 -17.72
C LEU A 576 -1.07 6.65 -18.04
N CYS A 577 -0.30 5.62 -17.68
CA CYS A 577 1.13 5.54 -17.99
C CYS A 577 1.47 4.59 -19.15
N GLU A 578 0.57 3.67 -19.53
CA GLU A 578 0.89 2.59 -20.48
C GLU A 578 0.26 2.81 -21.89
N GLN A 579 -0.40 3.94 -22.17
CA GLN A 579 -1.12 4.20 -23.43
C GLN A 579 -0.71 5.44 -24.25
N ASN A 580 0.32 6.22 -23.88
CA ASN A 580 0.65 7.51 -24.51
C ASN A 580 2.12 7.65 -24.98
N GLU A 581 2.74 6.60 -25.56
CA GLU A 581 4.06 6.75 -26.22
C GLU A 581 3.97 7.10 -27.74
N GLU A 582 2.83 6.90 -28.41
CA GLU A 582 2.66 7.23 -29.85
C GLU A 582 1.37 8.03 -30.14
N GLU A 583 1.39 9.34 -29.84
CA GLU A 583 0.77 10.47 -30.60
C GLU A 583 0.63 11.72 -29.68
N VAL A 584 1.70 12.52 -29.58
CA VAL A 584 1.70 13.75 -28.76
C VAL A 584 0.98 14.89 -29.48
N SER A 585 -0.34 14.99 -29.28
CA SER A 585 -1.10 16.19 -29.66
C SER A 585 -0.63 17.42 -28.87
N PRO A 586 -0.39 18.60 -29.50
CA PRO A 586 0.05 19.82 -28.81
C PRO A 586 -0.84 20.31 -27.66
N GLN A 587 -2.10 19.85 -27.63
CA GLN A 587 -3.08 20.19 -26.60
C GLN A 587 -2.85 19.46 -25.26
N LEU A 588 -2.19 18.29 -25.28
CA LEU A 588 -1.93 17.52 -24.05
C LEU A 588 -0.68 18.06 -23.31
N PHE A 589 0.32 18.51 -24.07
CA PHE A 589 1.56 19.08 -23.53
C PHE A 589 1.31 20.39 -22.77
N THR A 590 0.48 21.27 -23.35
CA THR A 590 0.05 22.54 -22.74
C THR A 590 -0.81 22.33 -21.49
N PHE A 591 -1.61 21.26 -21.42
CA PHE A 591 -2.34 20.90 -20.20
C PHE A 591 -1.41 20.44 -19.07
N HIS A 592 -0.43 19.57 -19.36
CA HIS A 592 0.56 19.14 -18.36
C HIS A 592 1.43 20.29 -17.84
N GLU A 593 1.83 21.23 -18.71
CA GLU A 593 2.58 22.42 -18.31
C GLU A 593 1.76 23.32 -17.37
N ALA A 594 0.49 23.58 -17.69
CA ALA A 594 -0.41 24.35 -16.83
C ALA A 594 -0.65 23.68 -15.47
N VAL A 595 -0.86 22.37 -15.43
CA VAL A 595 -1.02 21.63 -14.16
C VAL A 595 0.24 21.66 -13.31
N SER A 596 1.44 21.62 -13.91
CA SER A 596 2.71 21.74 -13.18
C SER A 596 2.88 23.13 -12.56
N GLN A 597 2.59 24.19 -13.33
CA GLN A 597 2.64 25.58 -12.82
C GLN A 597 1.62 25.80 -11.68
N MET A 598 0.44 25.19 -11.75
CA MET A 598 -0.57 25.26 -10.68
C MET A 598 -0.08 24.67 -9.34
N VAL A 599 0.65 23.55 -9.38
CA VAL A 599 1.23 22.93 -8.17
C VAL A 599 2.36 23.80 -7.60
N GLU A 600 3.23 24.36 -8.45
CA GLU A 600 4.28 25.29 -8.03
C GLU A 600 3.70 26.57 -7.38
N MET A 601 2.59 27.09 -7.90
CA MET A 601 1.86 28.22 -7.29
C MET A 601 1.20 27.85 -5.95
N GLU A 602 0.68 26.63 -5.79
CA GLU A 602 0.14 26.16 -4.51
C GLU A 602 1.25 26.07 -3.45
N GLU A 603 2.38 25.43 -3.76
CA GLU A 603 3.51 25.30 -2.83
C GLU A 603 4.07 26.67 -2.42
N GLN A 604 4.21 27.62 -3.36
CA GLN A 604 4.70 28.97 -3.06
C GLN A 604 3.74 29.75 -2.16
N VAL A 605 2.42 29.70 -2.42
CA VAL A 605 1.42 30.39 -1.56
C VAL A 605 1.37 29.79 -0.16
N VAL A 606 1.54 28.48 -0.01
CA VAL A 606 1.59 27.80 1.29
C VAL A 606 2.86 28.16 2.08
N GLU A 607 4.01 28.25 1.43
CA GLU A 607 5.27 28.60 2.10
C GLU A 607 5.37 30.11 2.41
N ASP A 608 4.86 30.98 1.54
CA ASP A 608 4.73 32.42 1.84
C ASP A 608 3.79 32.65 3.03
N HIS A 609 2.66 31.93 3.10
CA HIS A 609 1.78 31.97 4.28
C HIS A 609 2.49 31.49 5.56
N ARG A 610 3.38 30.49 5.45
CA ARG A 610 4.23 30.07 6.59
C ARG A 610 5.22 31.16 7.00
N ALA A 611 5.83 31.85 6.04
CA ALA A 611 6.75 32.95 6.30
C ALA A 611 6.04 34.12 7.01
N VAL A 612 4.85 34.52 6.54
CA VAL A 612 4.03 35.55 7.20
C VAL A 612 3.61 35.13 8.61
N PHE A 613 3.24 33.87 8.83
CA PHE A 613 2.95 33.37 10.19
C PHE A 613 4.18 33.45 11.11
N GLN A 614 5.37 33.13 10.60
CA GLN A 614 6.61 33.20 11.38
C GLN A 614 7.03 34.64 11.69
N GLU A 615 6.87 35.58 10.75
CA GLU A 615 7.12 37.00 10.95
C GLU A 615 6.08 37.63 11.89
N SER A 616 4.83 37.15 11.88
CA SER A 616 3.80 37.57 12.83
C SER A 616 4.10 37.19 14.29
N ILE A 617 5.00 36.23 14.54
CA ILE A 617 5.50 35.97 15.90
C ILE A 617 6.51 37.06 16.29
N ARG A 618 7.40 37.46 15.37
CA ARG A 618 8.38 38.53 15.61
C ARG A 618 7.68 39.87 15.86
N TRP A 619 6.67 40.22 15.06
CA TRP A 619 5.87 41.42 15.28
C TRP A 619 5.19 41.46 16.65
N LEU A 620 4.74 40.31 17.19
CA LEU A 620 4.16 40.25 18.54
C LEU A 620 5.20 40.46 19.66
N GLU A 621 6.47 40.12 19.41
CA GLU A 621 7.58 40.42 20.33
C GLU A 621 7.97 41.91 20.24
N ASP A 622 8.04 42.47 19.03
CA ASP A 622 8.34 43.89 18.78
C ASP A 622 7.23 44.81 19.34
N GLU A 623 5.95 44.51 19.09
CA GLU A 623 4.81 45.26 19.65
C GLU A 623 4.72 45.14 21.17
N LYS A 624 5.09 43.99 21.74
CA LYS A 624 5.13 43.81 23.20
C LYS A 624 6.22 44.68 23.83
N ALA A 625 7.42 44.73 23.25
CA ALA A 625 8.49 45.62 23.72
C ALA A 625 8.10 47.10 23.60
N LEU A 626 7.40 47.47 22.53
CA LEU A 626 6.92 48.84 22.33
C LEU A 626 5.81 49.24 23.33
N LEU A 627 4.95 48.30 23.73
CA LEU A 627 3.98 48.50 24.81
C LEU A 627 4.64 48.58 26.20
N GLU A 628 5.64 47.74 26.47
CA GLU A 628 6.43 47.79 27.72
C GLU A 628 7.14 49.14 27.91
N MET A 629 7.56 49.80 26.83
CA MET A 629 8.11 51.17 26.87
C MET A 629 7.09 52.22 27.39
N THR A 630 5.78 51.97 27.29
CA THR A 630 4.74 52.89 27.81
C THR A 630 4.49 52.77 29.31
N GLU A 631 5.17 51.84 30.00
CA GLU A 631 5.15 51.72 31.47
C GLU A 631 6.13 52.70 32.16
N GLU A 632 7.04 53.34 31.41
CA GLU A 632 7.91 54.40 31.94
C GLU A 632 7.20 55.76 32.00
N VAL A 633 7.47 56.57 33.04
CA VAL A 633 6.73 57.82 33.30
C VAL A 633 7.02 58.93 32.29
N ASP A 634 8.25 58.97 31.77
CA ASP A 634 8.77 60.02 30.88
C ASP A 634 9.11 59.46 29.47
N TYR A 635 8.35 58.47 28.99
CA TYR A 635 8.64 57.79 27.72
C TYR A 635 8.49 58.71 26.48
N ASP A 636 9.31 58.47 25.45
CA ASP A 636 9.30 59.25 24.22
C ASP A 636 8.12 58.85 23.32
N VAL A 637 7.10 59.72 23.29
CA VAL A 637 5.86 59.54 22.52
C VAL A 637 6.10 59.64 21.01
N ASP A 638 7.07 60.43 20.56
CA ASP A 638 7.40 60.61 19.13
C ASP A 638 8.16 59.39 18.60
N SER A 639 9.08 58.86 19.41
CA SER A 639 9.74 57.58 19.18
C SER A 639 8.76 56.40 19.21
N TYR A 640 7.80 56.39 20.15
CA TYR A 640 6.74 55.38 20.20
C TYR A 640 5.89 55.39 18.92
N ALA A 641 5.44 56.58 18.49
CA ALA A 641 4.63 56.73 17.29
C ALA A 641 5.39 56.29 16.03
N THR A 642 6.65 56.72 15.88
CA THR A 642 7.51 56.36 14.74
C THR A 642 7.75 54.84 14.65
N GLN A 643 8.01 54.18 15.79
CA GLN A 643 8.20 52.73 15.82
C GLN A 643 6.92 51.95 15.54
N LEU A 644 5.77 52.42 16.04
CA LEU A 644 4.46 51.81 15.75
C LEU A 644 4.10 51.95 14.27
N GLU A 645 4.33 53.13 13.68
CA GLU A 645 4.09 53.39 12.25
C GLU A 645 4.93 52.45 11.38
N ALA A 646 6.23 52.31 11.65
CA ALA A 646 7.11 51.39 10.93
C ALA A 646 6.69 49.92 11.03
N ILE A 647 6.22 49.45 12.20
CA ILE A 647 5.69 48.09 12.36
C ILE A 647 4.39 47.91 11.55
N LEU A 648 3.51 48.92 11.53
CA LEU A 648 2.26 48.87 10.79
C LEU A 648 2.48 48.91 9.27
N GLU A 649 3.42 49.71 8.76
CA GLU A 649 3.81 49.70 7.35
C GLU A 649 4.37 48.32 6.94
N GLN A 650 5.32 47.76 7.71
CA GLN A 650 5.89 46.44 7.41
C GLN A 650 4.83 45.33 7.39
N LYS A 651 3.83 45.41 8.29
CA LYS A 651 2.66 44.52 8.29
C LYS A 651 1.79 44.69 7.05
N ILE A 652 1.48 45.93 6.67
CA ILE A 652 0.60 46.25 5.54
C ILE A 652 1.19 45.74 4.22
N ASP A 653 2.49 45.91 4.00
CA ASP A 653 3.18 45.47 2.79
C ASP A 653 3.19 43.94 2.68
N ILE A 654 3.66 43.24 3.71
CA ILE A 654 3.80 41.77 3.69
C ILE A 654 2.44 41.06 3.60
N LEU A 655 1.41 41.59 4.29
CA LEU A 655 0.04 41.09 4.17
C LEU A 655 -0.60 41.43 2.81
N THR A 656 -0.20 42.55 2.19
CA THR A 656 -0.63 42.93 0.82
C THR A 656 -0.03 41.99 -0.22
N GLU A 657 1.27 41.67 -0.12
CA GLU A 657 1.94 40.75 -1.03
C GLU A 657 1.31 39.35 -0.98
N LEU A 658 1.15 38.78 0.23
CA LEU A 658 0.51 37.46 0.39
C LEU A 658 -0.93 37.46 -0.13
N ARG A 659 -1.72 38.51 0.19
CA ARG A 659 -3.10 38.66 -0.30
C ARG A 659 -3.16 38.64 -1.82
N ASP A 660 -2.23 39.32 -2.49
CA ASP A 660 -2.27 39.47 -3.95
C ASP A 660 -1.70 38.24 -4.67
N LYS A 661 -0.73 37.53 -4.08
CA LYS A 661 -0.36 36.16 -4.50
C LYS A 661 -1.53 35.18 -4.38
N VAL A 662 -2.27 35.21 -3.27
CA VAL A 662 -3.50 34.40 -3.07
C VAL A 662 -4.59 34.74 -4.09
N LYS A 663 -4.74 36.02 -4.49
CA LYS A 663 -5.65 36.40 -5.58
C LYS A 663 -5.21 35.78 -6.92
N SER A 664 -3.93 35.84 -7.25
CA SER A 664 -3.39 35.29 -8.51
C SER A 664 -3.58 33.78 -8.60
N PHE A 665 -3.27 33.03 -7.53
CA PHE A 665 -3.53 31.59 -7.46
C PHE A 665 -5.03 31.28 -7.59
N ARG A 666 -5.90 32.07 -6.94
CA ARG A 666 -7.36 31.92 -7.08
C ARG A 666 -7.87 32.23 -8.49
N ALA A 667 -7.26 33.17 -9.21
CA ALA A 667 -7.59 33.45 -10.60
C ALA A 667 -7.18 32.27 -11.51
N ALA A 668 -5.97 31.75 -11.35
CA ALA A 668 -5.48 30.59 -12.10
C ALA A 668 -6.35 29.33 -11.88
N LEU A 669 -6.77 29.07 -10.63
CA LEU A 669 -7.77 28.03 -10.31
C LEU A 669 -9.09 28.22 -11.08
N GLN A 670 -9.55 29.46 -11.25
CA GLN A 670 -10.79 29.76 -11.97
C GLN A 670 -10.65 29.69 -13.50
N GLU A 671 -9.44 29.86 -14.03
CA GLU A 671 -9.13 29.69 -15.45
C GLU A 671 -8.98 28.19 -15.81
N GLU A 672 -8.34 27.38 -14.97
CA GLU A 672 -8.34 25.91 -15.07
C GLU A 672 -9.78 25.38 -15.07
N GLU A 673 -10.58 25.76 -14.07
CA GLU A 673 -11.95 25.26 -13.94
C GLU A 673 -12.85 25.67 -15.12
N GLN A 674 -12.46 26.69 -15.90
CA GLN A 674 -13.12 27.10 -17.15
C GLN A 674 -12.58 26.37 -18.39
N ALA A 675 -11.27 26.10 -18.47
CA ALA A 675 -10.67 25.30 -19.54
C ALA A 675 -11.16 23.84 -19.47
N SER A 676 -11.16 23.25 -18.27
CA SER A 676 -11.67 21.90 -17.97
C SER A 676 -13.13 21.71 -18.42
N LYS A 677 -13.97 22.75 -18.26
CA LYS A 677 -15.37 22.77 -18.75
C LYS A 677 -15.51 22.85 -20.27
N GLN A 678 -14.49 23.30 -21.00
CA GLN A 678 -14.48 23.37 -22.47
C GLN A 678 -13.95 22.08 -23.12
N ILE A 679 -13.07 21.35 -22.43
CA ILE A 679 -12.45 20.09 -22.90
C ILE A 679 -13.46 18.92 -22.94
N ASN A 680 -14.64 19.06 -22.34
CA ASN A 680 -15.61 17.98 -22.16
C ASN A 680 -16.73 17.99 -23.24
N PRO A 681 -16.68 17.13 -24.29
CA PRO A 681 -17.70 17.10 -25.33
C PRO A 681 -19.03 16.58 -24.80
N LYS A 682 -20.09 17.37 -24.98
CA LYS A 682 -21.44 17.09 -24.44
C LYS A 682 -21.97 15.72 -24.92
N ARG A 683 -22.01 14.74 -24.01
CA ARG A 683 -22.80 13.51 -24.19
C ARG A 683 -24.26 13.88 -24.54
N PRO A 684 -24.85 13.37 -25.64
CA PRO A 684 -26.27 13.55 -25.91
C PRO A 684 -27.12 12.95 -24.78
N ARG A 685 -28.26 13.58 -24.47
CA ARG A 685 -29.26 12.97 -23.58
C ARG A 685 -29.96 11.82 -24.31
N ALA A 686 -30.16 10.72 -23.60
CA ALA A 686 -30.85 9.54 -24.12
C ALA A 686 -32.34 9.78 -24.38
N LEU A 687 -32.87 9.04 -25.34
CA LEU A 687 -34.28 8.69 -25.57
C LEU A 687 -34.33 7.20 -25.89
#